data_AF-I3EGY8-F1
#
_entry.id   AF-I3EGY8-F1
#
_cell.length_a   1.000
_cell.length_b   1.000
_cell.length_c   1.000
_cell.angle_alpha   90.00
_cell.angle_beta   90.00
_cell.angle_gamma   90.00
#
_symmetry.space_group_name_H-M   'P 1'
#
loop_
_entity.id
_entity.type
_entity.pdbx_description
1 polymer ?
#
loop_
_entity_poly.entity_id
_entity_poly.type
_entity_poly.pdbx_seq_one_letter_code
_entity_poly.pdbx_strand_id
1 'polypeptide(L)'
;MENRMIIKLLIMMYTVYARLEISDIKTIGETLVIQEKDLLIYPDGPLNPVRGYIMHKSGYMHNKRFYSPEIDTDYSLKKTTKVSDSGNPIYEYTRMPVNDKVYDDISENKEYLTQLHTQLIRMFPSPDGSLSIVSGRKDAMHSFLIKDEVQAQSMYILAVLLLLSEQVNIPISTCIKGEKRLMLRSADDTTTYINQKKPNNYLLNLIEFLKEYIDNWSTNPSSIEKLSTEPTTYEQFMTGNFLNTWQFLIQSYIYEFIDTKDNYIKFVEAVYILLNDQMKSEKSTSENKEKSIQVFGKCFIEKTAVSGLTNHANLIFDLKRTIDNYRKCPYIDKTEIPAYTRVKAYNRTNDKEVNDEDQKYSNCVEAGILGLICCLMYDSDNGIYTTDHLPNQKSTIPLKTFFQNYPKPTETTSYKMQQDWCRVVADLKNSNISYAKNNNELKSSLLNILYVISDITGNKEEVLNEIEKIKRICSDKEPNPWISVQTSLNIIFKALSKKKNVKVSSEEFTVDVHINGVPGIFGKFSLLYTFKGIQAGVTIGINPMHTSLHLSESSLSDEDKATIKGKLTEIHNMYNNSNNYTKCIIRHYINIELIKIEEPCIFISLSVGNEILDSINNGGYNNVLKLFLYGSIETVYYKEYIIKYFLIFYVNPIKHDTPLARMTNNIIGSIPLCDLQTRKYMLTSYLFNHKAINYYKKIEESVWDDIYISNSDDFSSIMFYPNLFIVRIRDDFLYFMINLMNKLSIQNNSYDILINYDSMIKNVLNYLNYTRNPKFTAFYTIMNNIKESLKEMDITKLTNIYLSWCIDILTHDNTPEKDHYLLYLFNIIDNKYLILENTQWSIKDKSILLNYLVHNKSRLCSNIPERIQKYNNIIRILSITMG
;
A
#
# COMPACT_ATOMS: atom_id res chain seq x y z
N MET A 1 -10.44 -30.92 21.74
CA MET A 1 -10.69 -29.82 20.77
C MET A 1 -9.37 -29.16 20.33
N GLU A 2 -8.26 -29.50 20.98
CA GLU A 2 -6.93 -28.88 20.83
C GLU A 2 -6.27 -29.07 19.46
N ASN A 3 -6.40 -30.24 18.82
CA ASN A 3 -5.69 -30.52 17.56
C ASN A 3 -6.06 -29.56 16.40
N ARG A 4 -7.25 -28.94 16.42
CA ARG A 4 -7.63 -27.91 15.42
C ARG A 4 -6.98 -26.54 15.70
N MET A 5 -6.61 -26.24 16.94
CA MET A 5 -5.86 -25.03 17.29
C MET A 5 -4.38 -25.15 16.97
N ILE A 6 -3.76 -26.31 17.20
CA ILE A 6 -2.35 -26.57 16.86
C ILE A 6 -2.10 -26.40 15.36
N ILE A 7 -3.04 -26.83 14.51
CA ILE A 7 -2.97 -26.60 13.05
C ILE A 7 -3.11 -25.12 12.70
N LYS A 8 -3.95 -24.33 13.40
CA LYS A 8 -4.00 -22.87 13.21
C LYS A 8 -2.71 -22.17 13.65
N LEU A 9 -2.09 -22.62 14.74
CA LEU A 9 -0.85 -22.07 15.29
C LEU A 9 0.37 -22.25 14.35
N LEU A 10 0.35 -23.26 13.48
CA LEU A 10 1.39 -23.47 12.45
C LEU A 10 1.15 -22.66 11.15
N ILE A 11 0.06 -21.90 11.03
CA ILE A 11 -0.38 -21.29 9.76
C ILE A 11 -0.15 -19.77 9.69
N MET A 12 0.12 -19.07 10.81
CA MET A 12 0.57 -17.67 10.79
C MET A 12 2.05 -17.56 10.37
N MET A 13 2.36 -18.10 9.19
CA MET A 13 3.71 -18.29 8.69
C MET A 13 3.99 -17.64 7.32
N TYR A 14 4.63 -16.47 7.35
CA TYR A 14 5.88 -16.16 6.60
C TYR A 14 5.80 -15.89 5.06
N THR A 15 6.46 -14.90 4.43
CA THR A 15 7.50 -13.89 4.79
C THR A 15 7.92 -13.08 3.51
N VAL A 16 8.61 -11.92 3.54
CA VAL A 16 9.10 -11.17 2.33
C VAL A 16 10.54 -11.59 1.90
N TYR A 17 10.90 -11.34 0.63
CA TYR A 17 12.21 -11.71 0.03
C TYR A 17 13.19 -10.54 -0.16
N ALA A 18 14.46 -10.91 -0.31
CA ALA A 18 15.58 -10.08 -0.73
C ALA A 18 15.52 -9.73 -2.22
N ARG A 19 16.20 -8.68 -2.69
CA ARG A 19 16.22 -8.35 -4.13
C ARG A 19 17.59 -7.86 -4.56
N LEU A 20 17.89 -8.03 -5.85
CA LEU A 20 19.09 -7.43 -6.46
C LEU A 20 19.10 -5.92 -6.21
N GLU A 21 20.20 -5.42 -5.67
CA GLU A 21 20.46 -3.98 -5.61
C GLU A 21 20.70 -3.41 -7.00
N ILE A 22 20.43 -2.11 -7.21
CA ILE A 22 20.72 -1.49 -8.51
C ILE A 22 22.21 -1.53 -8.90
N SER A 23 23.11 -1.64 -7.91
CA SER A 23 24.56 -1.89 -8.07
C SER A 23 24.86 -3.22 -8.76
N ASP A 24 24.24 -4.31 -8.30
CA ASP A 24 24.33 -5.64 -8.93
C ASP A 24 23.62 -5.66 -10.28
N ILE A 25 22.44 -5.03 -10.42
CA ILE A 25 21.70 -4.92 -11.69
C ILE A 25 22.56 -4.24 -12.77
N LYS A 26 23.25 -3.15 -12.43
CA LYS A 26 24.20 -2.50 -13.33
C LYS A 26 25.31 -3.46 -13.74
N THR A 27 25.91 -4.15 -12.77
CA THR A 27 27.00 -5.12 -13.01
C THR A 27 26.54 -6.27 -13.92
N ILE A 28 25.33 -6.78 -13.73
CA ILE A 28 24.71 -7.83 -14.56
C ILE A 28 24.59 -7.36 -16.02
N GLY A 29 24.10 -6.15 -16.27
CA GLY A 29 23.96 -5.60 -17.62
C GLY A 29 25.29 -5.36 -18.34
N GLU A 30 26.38 -5.19 -17.60
CA GLU A 30 27.74 -4.97 -18.11
C GLU A 30 28.57 -6.28 -18.23
N THR A 31 28.03 -7.40 -17.73
CA THR A 31 28.72 -8.71 -17.70
C THR A 31 28.51 -9.48 -19.00
N LEU A 32 29.61 -9.90 -19.64
CA LEU A 32 29.59 -10.88 -20.74
C LEU A 32 29.10 -12.23 -20.22
N VAL A 33 27.85 -12.58 -20.56
CA VAL A 33 27.23 -13.83 -20.08
C VAL A 33 27.69 -15.02 -20.91
N ILE A 34 27.89 -14.84 -22.22
CA ILE A 34 28.43 -15.87 -23.12
C ILE A 34 29.72 -15.34 -23.73
N GLN A 35 30.85 -15.63 -23.06
CA GLN A 35 32.18 -15.13 -23.43
C GLN A 35 32.58 -15.55 -24.85
N GLU A 36 32.29 -16.80 -25.24
CA GLU A 36 32.62 -17.36 -26.57
C GLU A 36 31.98 -16.62 -27.76
N LYS A 37 30.95 -15.81 -27.51
CA LYS A 37 30.19 -15.07 -28.53
C LYS A 37 30.11 -13.56 -28.24
N ASP A 38 30.86 -13.06 -27.26
CA ASP A 38 30.81 -11.66 -26.82
C ASP A 38 29.38 -11.13 -26.56
N LEU A 39 28.49 -11.97 -26.00
CA LEU A 39 27.08 -11.60 -25.77
C LEU A 39 26.86 -10.96 -24.39
N LEU A 40 26.14 -9.84 -24.42
CA LEU A 40 25.55 -9.13 -23.29
C LEU A 40 24.03 -9.33 -23.26
N ILE A 41 23.42 -8.98 -22.12
CA ILE A 41 21.96 -8.88 -21.99
C ILE A 41 21.48 -7.66 -22.78
N TYR A 42 20.42 -7.81 -23.57
CA TYR A 42 19.84 -6.69 -24.31
C TYR A 42 19.26 -5.63 -23.35
N PRO A 43 19.66 -4.34 -23.41
CA PRO A 43 19.25 -3.33 -22.43
C PRO A 43 17.73 -3.11 -22.31
N ASP A 44 17.01 -3.05 -23.43
CA ASP A 44 15.54 -2.95 -23.46
C ASP A 44 14.81 -4.30 -23.22
N GLY A 45 15.55 -5.42 -23.09
CA GLY A 45 15.02 -6.79 -23.17
C GLY A 45 14.41 -7.36 -21.88
N PRO A 46 13.68 -8.50 -21.97
CA PRO A 46 13.00 -9.11 -20.82
C PRO A 46 13.95 -9.73 -19.78
N LEU A 47 15.23 -9.90 -20.12
CA LEU A 47 16.28 -10.38 -19.22
C LEU A 47 16.99 -9.28 -18.43
N ASN A 48 16.70 -7.99 -18.67
CA ASN A 48 17.34 -6.91 -17.91
C ASN A 48 16.62 -6.72 -16.55
N PRO A 49 17.27 -6.98 -15.40
CA PRO A 49 16.60 -6.91 -14.10
C PRO A 49 16.17 -5.48 -13.70
N VAL A 50 16.65 -4.42 -14.39
CA VAL A 50 16.16 -3.05 -14.17
C VAL A 50 14.65 -2.94 -14.37
N ARG A 51 14.08 -3.76 -15.26
CA ARG A 51 12.65 -3.80 -15.55
C ARG A 51 11.87 -4.29 -14.33
N GLY A 52 12.30 -5.40 -13.73
CA GLY A 52 11.73 -5.94 -12.49
C GLY A 52 11.87 -4.97 -11.31
N TYR A 53 13.05 -4.39 -11.14
CA TYR A 53 13.35 -3.40 -10.10
C TYR A 53 12.39 -2.20 -10.13
N ILE A 54 12.16 -1.61 -11.31
CA ILE A 54 11.26 -0.47 -11.44
C ILE A 54 9.80 -0.89 -11.24
N MET A 55 9.35 -1.99 -11.84
CA MET A 55 7.97 -2.48 -11.65
C MET A 55 7.65 -2.78 -10.17
N HIS A 56 8.64 -3.27 -9.42
CA HIS A 56 8.55 -3.43 -7.96
C HIS A 56 8.42 -2.08 -7.24
N LYS A 57 9.36 -1.14 -7.48
CA LYS A 57 9.34 0.20 -6.83
C LYS A 57 8.08 1.00 -7.15
N SER A 58 7.48 0.82 -8.34
CA SER A 58 6.19 1.40 -8.71
C SER A 58 4.97 0.73 -8.05
N GLY A 59 5.12 -0.46 -7.46
CA GLY A 59 4.03 -1.16 -6.75
C GLY A 59 3.01 -1.88 -7.66
N TYR A 60 3.32 -2.10 -8.94
CA TYR A 60 2.36 -2.67 -9.90
C TYR A 60 1.85 -4.05 -9.49
N MET A 61 2.74 -4.95 -9.04
CA MET A 61 2.36 -6.29 -8.59
C MET A 61 1.66 -6.27 -7.23
N HIS A 62 1.96 -5.30 -6.34
CA HIS A 62 1.21 -5.08 -5.10
C HIS A 62 -0.25 -4.75 -5.42
N ASN A 63 -0.46 -3.74 -6.26
CA ASN A 63 -1.78 -3.31 -6.69
C ASN A 63 -2.55 -4.46 -7.37
N LYS A 64 -1.90 -5.17 -8.30
CA LYS A 64 -2.52 -6.30 -9.01
C LYS A 64 -2.86 -7.46 -8.07
N ARG A 65 -2.01 -7.82 -7.10
CA ARG A 65 -2.27 -8.91 -6.15
C ARG A 65 -3.39 -8.59 -5.17
N PHE A 66 -3.49 -7.37 -4.68
CA PHE A 66 -4.42 -7.05 -3.60
C PHE A 66 -5.73 -6.39 -4.06
N TYR A 67 -5.79 -5.77 -5.24
CA TYR A 67 -6.94 -4.95 -5.65
C TYR A 67 -7.57 -5.35 -6.98
N SER A 68 -7.05 -6.37 -7.70
CA SER A 68 -7.66 -6.84 -8.95
C SER A 68 -9.13 -7.24 -8.78
N PRO A 69 -10.05 -6.82 -9.67
CA PRO A 69 -11.47 -7.13 -9.57
C PRO A 69 -11.80 -8.61 -9.81
N GLU A 70 -10.87 -9.40 -10.35
CA GLU A 70 -11.00 -10.85 -10.51
C GLU A 70 -10.77 -11.62 -9.20
N ILE A 71 -10.13 -11.01 -8.21
CA ILE A 71 -9.78 -11.66 -6.93
C ILE A 71 -10.91 -11.37 -5.92
N ASP A 72 -11.47 -12.41 -5.32
CA ASP A 72 -12.32 -12.28 -4.15
C ASP A 72 -11.46 -12.37 -2.88
N THR A 73 -11.21 -11.22 -2.25
CA THR A 73 -10.35 -11.11 -1.06
C THR A 73 -11.03 -11.72 0.17
N ASP A 74 -10.39 -12.69 0.84
CA ASP A 74 -10.92 -13.30 2.06
C ASP A 74 -10.72 -12.37 3.27
N TYR A 75 -11.81 -11.72 3.69
CA TYR A 75 -11.89 -10.90 4.88
C TYR A 75 -13.28 -10.98 5.52
N SER A 76 -13.40 -10.56 6.78
CA SER A 76 -14.69 -10.26 7.40
C SER A 76 -14.57 -9.18 8.48
N LEU A 77 -15.65 -8.45 8.73
CA LEU A 77 -15.77 -7.51 9.84
C LEU A 77 -17.10 -7.75 10.56
N LYS A 78 -17.03 -7.97 11.87
CA LYS A 78 -18.19 -8.30 12.72
C LYS A 78 -18.22 -7.47 13.98
N LYS A 79 -19.42 -7.17 14.46
CA LYS A 79 -19.62 -6.47 15.74
C LYS A 79 -19.60 -7.50 16.87
N THR A 80 -18.72 -7.34 17.85
CA THR A 80 -18.70 -8.23 19.01
C THR A 80 -19.69 -7.77 20.09
N THR A 81 -20.03 -8.66 21.02
CA THR A 81 -20.81 -8.32 22.21
C THR A 81 -20.02 -7.55 23.28
N LYS A 82 -18.73 -7.26 23.04
CA LYS A 82 -17.85 -6.56 23.96
C LYS A 82 -17.77 -5.07 23.64
N VAL A 83 -17.55 -4.28 24.68
CA VAL A 83 -17.23 -2.85 24.59
C VAL A 83 -15.84 -2.58 25.17
N SER A 84 -15.20 -1.50 24.74
CA SER A 84 -13.99 -0.95 25.37
C SER A 84 -14.30 -0.29 26.71
N ASP A 85 -13.26 0.05 27.48
CA ASP A 85 -13.39 0.81 28.73
C ASP A 85 -14.05 2.19 28.52
N SER A 86 -13.94 2.74 27.31
CA SER A 86 -14.63 3.96 26.85
C SER A 86 -16.07 3.74 26.36
N GLY A 87 -16.63 2.54 26.53
CA GLY A 87 -18.00 2.17 26.15
C GLY A 87 -18.23 1.94 24.65
N ASN A 88 -17.20 1.99 23.82
CA ASN A 88 -17.34 1.80 22.37
C ASN A 88 -17.40 0.30 22.00
N PRO A 89 -18.24 -0.12 21.04
CA PRO A 89 -18.25 -1.51 20.57
C PRO A 89 -16.88 -1.95 20.04
N ILE A 90 -16.50 -3.19 20.37
CA ILE A 90 -15.30 -3.85 19.82
C ILE A 90 -15.70 -4.65 18.59
N TYR A 91 -14.87 -4.64 17.55
CA TYR A 91 -15.12 -5.31 16.28
C TYR A 91 -14.05 -6.36 16.00
N GLU A 92 -14.49 -7.54 15.56
CA GLU A 92 -13.60 -8.60 15.08
C GLU A 92 -13.38 -8.41 13.58
N TYR A 93 -12.15 -8.11 13.19
CA TYR A 93 -11.71 -8.05 11.81
C TYR A 93 -10.79 -9.24 11.50
N THR A 94 -11.08 -9.97 10.45
CA THR A 94 -10.28 -11.12 9.98
C THR A 94 -9.82 -10.89 8.56
N ARG A 95 -8.55 -11.21 8.26
CA ARG A 95 -7.97 -11.15 6.91
C ARG A 95 -7.07 -12.35 6.69
N MET A 96 -7.29 -13.13 5.63
CA MET A 96 -6.49 -14.34 5.32
C MET A 96 -6.10 -14.41 3.83
N PRO A 97 -5.00 -13.77 3.39
CA PRO A 97 -4.60 -13.72 1.98
C PRO A 97 -4.40 -15.08 1.30
N VAL A 98 -4.06 -16.11 2.08
CA VAL A 98 -3.93 -17.51 1.63
C VAL A 98 -5.25 -18.15 1.21
N ASN A 99 -6.39 -17.57 1.60
CA ASN A 99 -7.74 -18.02 1.26
C ASN A 99 -8.36 -17.24 0.10
N ASP A 100 -7.66 -16.22 -0.43
CA ASP A 100 -8.14 -15.44 -1.58
C ASP A 100 -8.43 -16.36 -2.76
N LYS A 101 -9.50 -16.07 -3.49
CA LYS A 101 -9.95 -16.86 -4.64
C LYS A 101 -10.13 -15.98 -5.85
N VAL A 102 -10.37 -16.61 -6.99
CA VAL A 102 -10.87 -15.93 -8.18
C VAL A 102 -12.41 -15.97 -8.14
N TYR A 103 -13.08 -14.91 -8.59
CA TYR A 103 -14.53 -14.89 -8.76
C TYR A 103 -15.00 -15.88 -9.84
N ASP A 104 -16.06 -16.65 -9.55
CA ASP A 104 -16.62 -17.65 -10.48
C ASP A 104 -17.33 -17.05 -11.70
N ASP A 105 -17.62 -15.74 -11.69
CA ASP A 105 -18.50 -15.03 -12.63
C ASP A 105 -17.78 -13.97 -13.50
N ILE A 106 -16.47 -14.15 -13.75
CA ILE A 106 -15.72 -13.32 -14.71
C ILE A 106 -16.35 -13.43 -16.11
N SER A 107 -16.64 -12.28 -16.73
CA SER A 107 -17.36 -12.19 -18.01
C SER A 107 -16.46 -12.27 -19.24
N GLU A 108 -15.38 -11.48 -19.29
CA GLU A 108 -14.50 -11.38 -20.46
C GLU A 108 -13.28 -12.30 -20.30
N ASN A 109 -12.85 -12.94 -21.40
CA ASN A 109 -11.67 -13.83 -21.45
C ASN A 109 -11.58 -14.80 -20.25
N LYS A 110 -12.74 -15.33 -19.82
CA LYS A 110 -12.96 -15.95 -18.50
C LYS A 110 -11.88 -16.95 -18.14
N GLU A 111 -11.59 -17.90 -19.02
CA GLU A 111 -10.59 -18.95 -18.79
C GLU A 111 -9.18 -18.37 -18.58
N TYR A 112 -8.72 -17.52 -19.49
CA TYR A 112 -7.41 -16.85 -19.40
C TYR A 112 -7.27 -16.04 -18.11
N LEU A 113 -8.22 -15.15 -17.82
CA LEU A 113 -8.16 -14.31 -16.61
C LEU A 113 -8.31 -15.15 -15.34
N THR A 114 -9.09 -16.23 -15.36
CA THR A 114 -9.23 -17.15 -14.22
C THR A 114 -7.91 -17.84 -13.93
N GLN A 115 -7.24 -18.38 -14.95
CA GLN A 115 -5.97 -19.07 -14.77
C GLN A 115 -4.85 -18.10 -14.38
N LEU A 116 -4.79 -16.92 -15.02
CA LEU A 116 -3.82 -15.87 -14.67
C LEU A 116 -3.94 -15.46 -13.20
N HIS A 117 -5.15 -15.12 -12.71
CA HIS A 117 -5.34 -14.70 -11.33
C HIS A 117 -5.21 -15.86 -10.33
N THR A 118 -5.58 -17.07 -10.72
CA THR A 118 -5.34 -18.29 -9.91
C THR A 118 -3.84 -18.51 -9.70
N GLN A 119 -3.03 -18.39 -10.75
CA GLN A 119 -1.58 -18.52 -10.64
C GLN A 119 -0.96 -17.32 -9.93
N LEU A 120 -1.46 -16.09 -10.14
CA LEU A 120 -1.04 -14.91 -9.41
C LEU A 120 -1.21 -15.09 -7.88
N ILE A 121 -2.37 -15.56 -7.40
CA ILE A 121 -2.59 -15.84 -5.97
C ILE A 121 -1.64 -16.94 -5.45
N ARG A 122 -1.37 -17.98 -6.25
CA ARG A 122 -0.47 -19.09 -5.87
C ARG A 122 1.01 -18.72 -5.86
N MET A 123 1.41 -17.87 -6.80
CA MET A 123 2.77 -17.36 -6.96
C MET A 123 3.07 -16.22 -5.98
N PHE A 124 2.06 -15.45 -5.59
CA PHE A 124 2.16 -14.33 -4.63
C PHE A 124 1.21 -14.55 -3.42
N PRO A 125 1.36 -15.62 -2.64
CA PRO A 125 0.47 -15.98 -1.53
C PRO A 125 0.29 -14.88 -0.47
N SER A 126 1.31 -14.05 -0.23
CA SER A 126 1.22 -12.82 0.60
C SER A 126 0.58 -13.02 2.00
N PRO A 127 0.99 -14.03 2.80
CA PRO A 127 0.17 -14.58 3.90
C PRO A 127 -0.10 -13.64 5.09
N ASP A 128 0.71 -12.60 5.27
CA ASP A 128 0.59 -11.55 6.28
C ASP A 128 -0.13 -10.29 5.78
N GLY A 129 -0.40 -10.22 4.46
CA GLY A 129 -0.94 -9.04 3.79
C GLY A 129 0.13 -8.15 3.13
N SER A 130 1.42 -8.48 3.22
CA SER A 130 2.48 -7.84 2.44
C SER A 130 2.75 -8.63 1.15
N LEU A 131 3.20 -7.95 0.08
CA LEU A 131 3.45 -8.63 -1.19
C LEU A 131 4.60 -9.64 -1.03
N SER A 132 4.29 -10.92 -1.24
CA SER A 132 5.28 -11.98 -1.11
C SER A 132 5.00 -13.22 -1.95
N ILE A 133 6.09 -13.80 -2.50
CA ILE A 133 6.12 -15.10 -3.15
C ILE A 133 6.26 -16.30 -2.18
N VAL A 134 6.58 -16.05 -0.91
CA VAL A 134 6.82 -17.09 0.10
C VAL A 134 5.52 -17.52 0.76
N SER A 135 5.36 -18.82 1.00
CA SER A 135 4.25 -19.37 1.76
C SER A 135 4.76 -20.22 2.92
N GLY A 136 4.09 -20.18 4.06
CA GLY A 136 4.21 -21.21 5.10
C GLY A 136 3.92 -22.63 4.60
N ARG A 137 3.22 -22.78 3.46
CA ARG A 137 2.88 -24.08 2.87
C ARG A 137 4.08 -24.75 2.18
N LYS A 138 4.27 -26.05 2.47
CA LYS A 138 5.29 -26.91 1.86
C LYS A 138 5.07 -27.19 0.36
N ASP A 139 3.84 -27.02 -0.12
CA ASP A 139 3.44 -27.26 -1.51
C ASP A 139 3.37 -25.97 -2.36
N ALA A 140 3.87 -24.84 -1.86
CA ALA A 140 4.03 -23.62 -2.66
C ALA A 140 5.23 -23.72 -3.62
N MET A 141 5.18 -22.96 -4.72
CA MET A 141 6.21 -23.00 -5.78
C MET A 141 7.58 -22.52 -5.28
N HIS A 142 7.63 -21.41 -4.55
CA HIS A 142 8.85 -20.92 -3.89
C HIS A 142 9.46 -22.01 -2.99
N SER A 143 8.65 -22.59 -2.09
CA SER A 143 9.06 -23.64 -1.14
C SER A 143 9.59 -24.90 -1.83
N PHE A 144 9.21 -25.16 -3.09
CA PHE A 144 9.76 -26.23 -3.91
C PHE A 144 11.11 -25.84 -4.53
N LEU A 145 11.23 -24.64 -5.09
CA LEU A 145 12.44 -24.19 -5.78
C LEU A 145 13.66 -24.01 -4.86
N ILE A 146 13.45 -23.66 -3.59
CA ILE A 146 14.53 -23.42 -2.61
C ILE A 146 15.04 -24.69 -1.88
N LYS A 147 14.48 -25.87 -2.16
CA LYS A 147 14.95 -27.11 -1.53
C LYS A 147 16.34 -27.47 -2.02
N ASP A 148 17.20 -27.99 -1.15
CA ASP A 148 18.55 -28.46 -1.51
C ASP A 148 18.55 -29.43 -2.72
N GLU A 149 17.54 -30.31 -2.85
CA GLU A 149 17.37 -31.27 -3.98
C GLU A 149 16.91 -30.64 -5.32
N VAL A 150 16.40 -29.40 -5.28
CA VAL A 150 15.87 -28.65 -6.44
C VAL A 150 16.74 -27.45 -6.80
N GLN A 151 17.45 -26.86 -5.83
CA GLN A 151 18.13 -25.58 -5.94
C GLN A 151 19.08 -25.51 -7.15
N ALA A 152 19.84 -26.57 -7.42
CA ALA A 152 20.75 -26.65 -8.58
C ALA A 152 20.04 -26.60 -9.95
N GLN A 153 18.74 -26.95 -10.01
CA GLN A 153 17.91 -26.92 -11.22
C GLN A 153 16.96 -25.72 -11.26
N SER A 154 16.86 -24.94 -10.16
CA SER A 154 15.89 -23.85 -10.02
C SER A 154 16.01 -22.80 -11.14
N MET A 155 17.24 -22.42 -11.53
CA MET A 155 17.49 -21.44 -12.59
C MET A 155 17.00 -21.93 -13.96
N TYR A 156 17.17 -23.22 -14.28
CA TYR A 156 16.58 -23.82 -15.49
C TYR A 156 15.05 -23.83 -15.44
N ILE A 157 14.44 -24.11 -14.29
CA ILE A 157 12.97 -24.06 -14.14
C ILE A 157 12.45 -22.64 -14.40
N LEU A 158 13.12 -21.60 -13.86
CA LEU A 158 12.76 -20.20 -14.12
C LEU A 158 12.97 -19.82 -15.59
N ALA A 159 14.06 -20.28 -16.22
CA ALA A 159 14.32 -20.07 -17.64
C ALA A 159 13.22 -20.66 -18.53
N VAL A 160 12.72 -21.86 -18.19
CA VAL A 160 11.57 -22.47 -18.88
C VAL A 160 10.31 -21.62 -18.72
N LEU A 161 10.00 -21.13 -17.52
CA LEU A 161 8.82 -20.28 -17.30
C LEU A 161 8.90 -18.97 -18.09
N LEU A 162 10.07 -18.32 -18.12
CA LEU A 162 10.28 -17.12 -18.94
C LEU A 162 10.02 -17.42 -20.42
N LEU A 163 10.67 -18.45 -20.96
CA LEU A 163 10.60 -18.77 -22.39
C LEU A 163 9.19 -19.18 -22.82
N LEU A 164 8.47 -19.95 -22.00
CA LEU A 164 7.05 -20.24 -22.24
C LEU A 164 6.19 -18.96 -22.19
N SER A 165 6.46 -18.01 -21.29
CA SER A 165 5.75 -16.72 -21.26
C SER A 165 6.05 -15.83 -22.49
N GLU A 166 7.24 -15.96 -23.08
CA GLU A 166 7.62 -15.33 -24.36
C GLU A 166 7.11 -16.12 -25.60
N GLN A 167 6.27 -17.15 -25.40
CA GLN A 167 5.70 -18.04 -26.42
C GLN A 167 6.70 -18.97 -27.13
N VAL A 168 7.88 -19.22 -26.55
CA VAL A 168 8.80 -20.25 -27.06
C VAL A 168 8.38 -21.61 -26.50
N ASN A 169 8.04 -22.56 -27.37
CA ASN A 169 7.67 -23.90 -26.95
C ASN A 169 8.91 -24.69 -26.51
N ILE A 170 8.99 -25.02 -25.22
CA ILE A 170 10.08 -25.80 -24.64
C ILE A 170 9.61 -27.26 -24.44
N PRO A 171 10.38 -28.28 -24.87
CA PRO A 171 10.00 -29.70 -24.78
C PRO A 171 10.08 -30.29 -23.35
N ILE A 172 9.70 -29.52 -22.33
CA ILE A 172 9.60 -29.99 -20.95
C ILE A 172 8.40 -30.93 -20.79
N SER A 173 8.65 -32.11 -20.21
CA SER A 173 7.63 -33.10 -19.88
C SER A 173 7.15 -32.91 -18.44
N THR A 174 5.84 -32.98 -18.21
CA THR A 174 5.19 -32.95 -16.88
C THR A 174 4.71 -34.32 -16.39
N CYS A 175 4.60 -35.28 -17.32
CA CYS A 175 4.20 -36.66 -17.06
C CYS A 175 5.09 -37.63 -17.84
N ILE A 176 5.51 -38.74 -17.22
CA ILE A 176 6.29 -39.81 -17.85
C ILE A 176 5.70 -41.16 -17.43
N LYS A 177 5.23 -41.97 -18.39
CA LYS A 177 4.60 -43.28 -18.15
C LYS A 177 3.42 -43.23 -17.15
N GLY A 178 2.69 -42.11 -17.09
CA GLY A 178 1.59 -41.88 -16.14
C GLY A 178 2.01 -41.30 -14.78
N GLU A 179 3.32 -41.20 -14.48
CA GLU A 179 3.82 -40.58 -13.26
C GLU A 179 4.07 -39.07 -13.47
N LYS A 180 3.59 -38.24 -12.54
CA LYS A 180 3.90 -36.80 -12.49
C LYS A 180 5.39 -36.58 -12.27
N ARG A 181 6.08 -36.04 -13.26
CA ARG A 181 7.54 -35.85 -13.25
C ARG A 181 7.92 -34.70 -14.17
N LEU A 182 8.67 -33.74 -13.64
CA LEU A 182 9.20 -32.64 -14.43
C LEU A 182 10.55 -33.06 -15.03
N MET A 183 10.65 -33.14 -16.35
CA MET A 183 11.88 -33.53 -17.04
C MET A 183 12.14 -32.65 -18.27
N LEU A 184 13.37 -32.17 -18.40
CA LEU A 184 13.85 -31.45 -19.58
C LEU A 184 15.25 -31.97 -19.95
N ARG A 185 15.44 -32.27 -21.22
CA ARG A 185 16.71 -32.67 -21.83
C ARG A 185 17.11 -31.68 -22.92
N SER A 186 18.37 -31.74 -23.31
CA SER A 186 18.87 -31.09 -24.51
C SER A 186 18.22 -31.63 -25.79
N ALA A 187 18.30 -30.88 -26.87
CA ALA A 187 17.71 -31.23 -28.17
C ALA A 187 18.15 -32.61 -28.69
N ASP A 188 19.42 -32.96 -28.44
CA ASP A 188 20.10 -34.22 -28.79
C ASP A 188 19.92 -35.35 -27.75
N ASP A 189 19.12 -35.13 -26.70
CA ASP A 189 18.89 -36.02 -25.55
C ASP A 189 20.12 -36.40 -24.70
N THR A 190 21.30 -35.80 -24.94
CA THR A 190 22.55 -36.14 -24.23
C THR A 190 22.61 -35.57 -22.80
N THR A 191 22.09 -34.36 -22.60
CA THR A 191 22.17 -33.61 -21.35
C THR A 191 20.80 -33.54 -20.70
N THR A 192 20.73 -33.66 -19.37
CA THR A 192 19.48 -33.53 -18.60
C THR A 192 19.54 -32.27 -17.74
N TYR A 193 18.79 -31.24 -18.13
CA TYR A 193 18.75 -29.95 -17.42
C TYR A 193 17.84 -29.98 -16.19
N ILE A 194 16.69 -30.65 -16.29
CA ILE A 194 15.70 -30.76 -15.20
C ILE A 194 15.30 -32.23 -15.06
N ASN A 195 15.27 -32.72 -13.82
CA ASN A 195 14.84 -34.07 -13.49
C ASN A 195 14.29 -34.13 -12.05
N GLN A 196 13.00 -33.83 -11.90
CA GLN A 196 12.33 -33.79 -10.60
C GLN A 196 11.23 -34.85 -10.53
N LYS A 197 11.51 -35.92 -9.77
CA LYS A 197 10.60 -37.07 -9.56
C LYS A 197 9.38 -36.76 -8.68
N LYS A 198 9.41 -35.68 -7.90
CA LYS A 198 8.33 -35.22 -7.04
C LYS A 198 8.05 -33.73 -7.30
N PRO A 199 7.58 -33.37 -8.50
CA PRO A 199 7.39 -31.98 -8.89
C PRO A 199 6.26 -31.31 -8.12
N ASN A 200 6.29 -29.99 -8.06
CA ASN A 200 5.23 -29.19 -7.47
C ASN A 200 3.98 -29.16 -8.39
N ASN A 201 2.79 -29.48 -7.85
CA ASN A 201 1.55 -29.51 -8.64
C ASN A 201 1.19 -28.14 -9.25
N TYR A 202 1.38 -27.03 -8.53
CA TYR A 202 1.08 -25.70 -9.08
C TYR A 202 2.00 -25.33 -10.24
N LEU A 203 3.29 -25.68 -10.13
CA LEU A 203 4.27 -25.52 -11.22
C LEU A 203 3.91 -26.38 -12.45
N LEU A 204 3.48 -27.63 -12.27
CA LEU A 204 3.02 -28.47 -13.39
C LEU A 204 1.83 -27.82 -14.10
N ASN A 205 0.78 -27.45 -13.35
CA ASN A 205 -0.40 -26.80 -13.91
C ASN A 205 -0.08 -25.47 -14.62
N LEU A 206 0.90 -24.70 -14.12
CA LEU A 206 1.36 -23.47 -14.77
C LEU A 206 2.05 -23.77 -16.10
N ILE A 207 2.95 -24.76 -16.14
CA ILE A 207 3.66 -25.17 -17.36
C ILE A 207 2.69 -25.75 -18.40
N GLU A 208 1.74 -26.58 -17.97
CA GLU A 208 0.70 -27.16 -18.84
C GLU A 208 -0.17 -26.06 -19.46
N PHE A 209 -0.67 -25.12 -18.66
CA PHE A 209 -1.47 -24.00 -19.17
C PHE A 209 -0.68 -23.07 -20.11
N LEU A 210 0.59 -22.77 -19.80
CA LEU A 210 1.43 -21.95 -20.69
C LEU A 210 1.70 -22.65 -22.03
N LYS A 211 1.76 -23.99 -22.07
CA LYS A 211 1.89 -24.75 -23.32
C LYS A 211 0.60 -24.74 -24.12
N GLU A 212 -0.52 -25.04 -23.48
CA GLU A 212 -1.86 -24.95 -24.09
C GLU A 212 -2.13 -23.56 -24.65
N TYR A 213 -1.68 -22.51 -23.96
CA TYR A 213 -1.75 -21.13 -24.45
C TYR A 213 -0.93 -20.88 -25.74
N ILE A 214 0.25 -21.49 -25.88
CA ILE A 214 1.06 -21.43 -27.10
C ILE A 214 0.39 -22.21 -28.24
N ASP A 215 -0.09 -23.42 -27.98
CA ASP A 215 -0.73 -24.27 -28.99
C ASP A 215 -2.06 -23.64 -29.49
N ASN A 216 -2.81 -22.99 -28.59
CA ASN A 216 -3.99 -22.20 -28.94
C ASN A 216 -3.64 -20.93 -29.75
N TRP A 217 -2.49 -20.29 -29.48
CA TRP A 217 -1.99 -19.16 -30.29
C TRP A 217 -1.71 -19.58 -31.73
N SER A 218 -1.01 -20.70 -31.96
CA SER A 218 -0.74 -21.20 -33.32
C SER A 218 -2.01 -21.66 -34.06
N THR A 219 -3.03 -22.15 -33.35
CA THR A 219 -4.23 -22.73 -33.99
C THR A 219 -5.40 -21.77 -34.19
N ASN A 220 -5.59 -20.76 -33.33
CA ASN A 220 -6.69 -19.80 -33.44
C ASN A 220 -6.26 -18.34 -33.12
N PRO A 221 -5.41 -17.69 -33.94
CA PRO A 221 -4.89 -16.35 -33.63
C PRO A 221 -5.96 -15.28 -33.35
N SER A 222 -7.09 -15.32 -34.08
CA SER A 222 -8.16 -14.32 -34.00
C SER A 222 -8.97 -14.36 -32.69
N SER A 223 -8.95 -15.47 -31.93
CA SER A 223 -9.53 -15.50 -30.58
C SER A 223 -8.63 -14.81 -29.55
N ILE A 224 -7.35 -14.61 -29.90
CA ILE A 224 -6.27 -14.16 -29.02
C ILE A 224 -5.78 -12.74 -29.35
N GLU A 225 -6.12 -12.16 -30.51
CA GLU A 225 -5.91 -10.73 -30.82
C GLU A 225 -6.57 -9.76 -29.79
N LYS A 226 -7.48 -10.26 -28.95
CA LYS A 226 -8.10 -9.52 -27.83
C LYS A 226 -7.32 -9.60 -26.51
N LEU A 227 -6.23 -10.36 -26.45
CA LEU A 227 -5.43 -10.52 -25.25
C LEU A 227 -4.34 -9.45 -25.14
N SER A 228 -3.96 -9.14 -23.91
CA SER A 228 -2.98 -8.10 -23.62
C SER A 228 -1.58 -8.51 -24.07
N THR A 229 -0.81 -7.54 -24.56
CA THR A 229 0.58 -7.70 -25.02
C THR A 229 1.49 -6.69 -24.34
N GLU A 230 2.79 -6.82 -24.55
CA GLU A 230 3.76 -5.81 -24.10
C GLU A 230 3.59 -4.50 -24.90
N PRO A 231 3.53 -3.33 -24.24
CA PRO A 231 3.25 -2.06 -24.92
C PRO A 231 4.46 -1.59 -25.74
N THR A 232 4.20 -1.17 -26.98
CA THR A 232 5.20 -0.57 -27.88
C THR A 232 5.19 0.95 -27.83
N THR A 233 4.14 1.57 -27.27
CA THR A 233 4.05 3.03 -27.07
C THR A 233 3.65 3.38 -25.64
N TYR A 234 3.87 4.64 -25.25
CA TYR A 234 3.49 5.12 -23.92
C TYR A 234 1.97 5.16 -23.71
N GLU A 235 1.19 5.45 -24.77
CA GLU A 235 -0.27 5.44 -24.73
C GLU A 235 -0.80 4.03 -24.47
N GLN A 236 -0.20 3.01 -25.10
CA GLN A 236 -0.51 1.61 -24.81
C GLN A 236 -0.13 1.23 -23.37
N PHE A 237 1.05 1.66 -22.90
CA PHE A 237 1.47 1.42 -21.51
C PHE A 237 0.46 2.01 -20.51
N MET A 238 -0.01 3.24 -20.74
CA MET A 238 -0.97 3.94 -19.89
C MET A 238 -2.37 3.30 -19.81
N THR A 239 -2.66 2.26 -20.61
CA THR A 239 -3.87 1.44 -20.43
C THR A 239 -3.81 0.49 -19.24
N GLY A 240 -2.59 0.14 -18.77
CA GLY A 240 -2.38 -0.88 -17.74
C GLY A 240 -2.64 -2.33 -18.21
N ASN A 241 -3.06 -2.57 -19.45
CA ASN A 241 -3.40 -3.90 -19.96
C ASN A 241 -2.25 -4.91 -19.83
N PHE A 242 -0.99 -4.45 -19.92
CA PHE A 242 0.19 -5.29 -19.74
C PHE A 242 0.24 -6.03 -18.39
N LEU A 243 -0.45 -5.52 -17.36
CA LEU A 243 -0.56 -6.15 -16.03
C LEU A 243 -1.31 -7.50 -16.06
N ASN A 244 -1.99 -7.80 -17.18
CA ASN A 244 -2.64 -9.09 -17.43
C ASN A 244 -1.80 -10.04 -18.30
N THR A 245 -0.52 -9.75 -18.54
CA THR A 245 0.35 -10.62 -19.35
C THR A 245 1.04 -11.69 -18.51
N TRP A 246 1.26 -12.87 -19.09
CA TRP A 246 2.12 -13.89 -18.47
C TRP A 246 3.56 -13.38 -18.33
N GLN A 247 4.05 -12.58 -19.27
CA GLN A 247 5.34 -11.90 -19.20
C GLN A 247 5.46 -11.06 -17.92
N PHE A 248 4.49 -10.20 -17.62
CA PHE A 248 4.48 -9.40 -16.39
C PHE A 248 4.48 -10.29 -15.13
N LEU A 249 3.63 -11.31 -15.08
CA LEU A 249 3.52 -12.20 -13.91
C LEU A 249 4.81 -13.00 -13.66
N ILE A 250 5.35 -13.64 -14.70
CA ILE A 250 6.54 -14.49 -14.61
C ILE A 250 7.80 -13.65 -14.33
N GLN A 251 8.01 -12.54 -15.03
CA GLN A 251 9.18 -11.68 -14.80
C GLN A 251 9.15 -11.02 -13.42
N SER A 252 7.97 -10.63 -12.93
CA SER A 252 7.83 -10.14 -11.54
C SER A 252 8.21 -11.23 -10.54
N TYR A 253 7.77 -12.47 -10.74
CA TYR A 253 8.13 -13.59 -9.85
C TYR A 253 9.64 -13.92 -9.90
N ILE A 254 10.25 -13.90 -11.08
CA ILE A 254 11.70 -14.13 -11.23
C ILE A 254 12.50 -13.05 -10.51
N TYR A 255 12.10 -11.78 -10.63
CA TYR A 255 12.72 -10.67 -9.91
C TYR A 255 12.55 -10.78 -8.38
N GLU A 256 11.38 -11.21 -7.91
CA GLU A 256 11.13 -11.49 -6.49
C GLU A 256 11.73 -12.81 -5.98
N PHE A 257 12.38 -13.62 -6.83
CA PHE A 257 12.98 -14.91 -6.46
C PHE A 257 14.53 -14.91 -6.50
N ILE A 258 15.15 -14.09 -7.35
CA ILE A 258 16.61 -14.08 -7.49
C ILE A 258 17.20 -12.85 -6.78
N ASP A 259 17.89 -13.07 -5.65
CA ASP A 259 18.49 -12.02 -4.82
C ASP A 259 20.00 -11.82 -5.01
N THR A 260 20.65 -12.61 -5.87
CA THR A 260 22.11 -12.60 -6.04
C THR A 260 22.51 -12.58 -7.50
N LYS A 261 23.49 -11.72 -7.82
CA LYS A 261 24.08 -11.60 -9.16
C LYS A 261 24.46 -12.95 -9.75
N ASP A 262 25.16 -13.78 -9.00
CA ASP A 262 25.69 -15.06 -9.50
C ASP A 262 24.58 -16.05 -9.88
N ASN A 263 23.44 -16.03 -9.18
CA ASN A 263 22.28 -16.83 -9.57
C ASN A 263 21.54 -16.20 -10.76
N TYR A 264 21.50 -14.87 -10.87
CA TYR A 264 20.91 -14.20 -12.03
C TYR A 264 21.71 -14.49 -13.31
N ILE A 265 23.04 -14.49 -13.25
CA ILE A 265 23.90 -14.89 -14.39
C ILE A 265 23.60 -16.35 -14.80
N LYS A 266 23.54 -17.30 -13.85
CA LYS A 266 23.15 -18.70 -14.14
C LYS A 266 21.76 -18.84 -14.77
N PHE A 267 20.81 -17.98 -14.38
CA PHE A 267 19.49 -17.93 -14.99
C PHE A 267 19.57 -17.45 -16.45
N VAL A 268 20.34 -16.41 -16.73
CA VAL A 268 20.54 -15.90 -18.10
C VAL A 268 21.30 -16.91 -18.97
N GLU A 269 22.31 -17.59 -18.43
CA GLU A 269 23.01 -18.72 -19.08
C GLU A 269 22.02 -19.85 -19.43
N ALA A 270 21.15 -20.24 -18.48
CA ALA A 270 20.13 -21.25 -18.72
C ALA A 270 19.14 -20.83 -19.83
N VAL A 271 18.72 -19.56 -19.88
CA VAL A 271 17.88 -19.02 -20.97
C VAL A 271 18.59 -19.10 -22.31
N TYR A 272 19.89 -18.74 -22.38
CA TYR A 272 20.69 -18.86 -23.60
C TYR A 272 20.77 -20.32 -24.09
N ILE A 273 21.08 -21.26 -23.21
CA ILE A 273 21.21 -22.69 -23.52
C ILE A 273 19.90 -23.21 -24.12
N LEU A 274 18.76 -22.97 -23.44
CA LEU A 274 17.46 -23.46 -23.86
C LEU A 274 16.99 -22.87 -25.21
N LEU A 275 17.25 -21.59 -25.46
CA LEU A 275 16.97 -20.94 -26.76
C LEU A 275 17.83 -21.54 -27.89
N ASN A 276 19.14 -21.64 -27.67
CA ASN A 276 20.10 -22.20 -28.63
C ASN A 276 19.75 -23.66 -28.98
N ASP A 277 19.26 -24.42 -28.02
CA ASP A 277 18.72 -25.78 -28.26
C ASP A 277 17.46 -25.76 -29.14
N GLN A 278 16.49 -24.87 -28.90
CA GLN A 278 15.30 -24.78 -29.76
C GLN A 278 15.63 -24.33 -31.19
N MET A 279 16.59 -23.41 -31.34
CA MET A 279 17.05 -22.94 -32.65
C MET A 279 17.71 -24.06 -33.48
N LYS A 280 18.49 -24.94 -32.83
CA LYS A 280 19.27 -26.01 -33.49
C LYS A 280 18.52 -27.33 -33.64
N SER A 281 17.60 -27.63 -32.72
CA SER A 281 16.85 -28.89 -32.65
C SER A 281 16.17 -29.26 -33.97
N GLU A 282 16.44 -30.46 -34.50
CA GLU A 282 15.68 -31.01 -35.63
C GLU A 282 14.21 -31.29 -35.27
N LYS A 283 13.92 -31.53 -33.98
CA LYS A 283 12.57 -31.82 -33.46
C LYS A 283 11.70 -30.57 -33.31
N SER A 284 12.27 -29.37 -33.42
CA SER A 284 11.53 -28.11 -33.22
C SER A 284 10.95 -27.59 -34.54
N THR A 285 9.68 -27.19 -34.51
CA THR A 285 8.95 -26.67 -35.68
C THR A 285 9.57 -25.37 -36.21
N SER A 286 9.35 -25.06 -37.49
CA SER A 286 9.85 -23.83 -38.11
C SER A 286 9.36 -22.57 -37.40
N GLU A 287 8.08 -22.52 -37.03
CA GLU A 287 7.48 -21.44 -36.22
C GLU A 287 8.19 -21.27 -34.87
N ASN A 288 8.44 -22.38 -34.15
CA ASN A 288 9.12 -22.31 -32.86
C ASN A 288 10.59 -21.89 -33.01
N LYS A 289 11.26 -22.24 -34.11
CA LYS A 289 12.62 -21.78 -34.42
C LYS A 289 12.65 -20.28 -34.70
N GLU A 290 11.75 -19.78 -35.55
CA GLU A 290 11.62 -18.34 -35.83
C GLU A 290 11.32 -17.56 -34.55
N LYS A 291 10.38 -18.06 -33.74
CA LYS A 291 10.06 -17.47 -32.43
C LYS A 291 11.26 -17.49 -31.48
N SER A 292 12.03 -18.58 -31.44
CA SER A 292 13.26 -18.67 -30.64
C SER A 292 14.30 -17.67 -31.10
N ILE A 293 14.47 -17.46 -32.42
CA ILE A 293 15.38 -16.43 -32.99
C ILE A 293 14.90 -15.03 -32.59
N GLN A 294 13.59 -14.75 -32.70
CA GLN A 294 13.01 -13.46 -32.29
C GLN A 294 13.26 -13.17 -30.80
N VAL A 295 13.00 -14.15 -29.93
CA VAL A 295 13.20 -14.00 -28.48
C VAL A 295 14.68 -13.94 -28.12
N PHE A 296 15.55 -14.68 -28.81
CA PHE A 296 17.00 -14.56 -28.67
C PHE A 296 17.47 -13.12 -28.94
N GLY A 297 17.02 -12.50 -30.05
CA GLY A 297 17.34 -11.11 -30.39
C GLY A 297 16.75 -10.06 -29.44
N LYS A 298 15.68 -10.39 -28.69
CA LYS A 298 15.18 -9.56 -27.57
C LYS A 298 15.99 -9.75 -26.29
N CYS A 299 16.60 -10.91 -26.09
CA CYS A 299 17.28 -11.29 -24.85
C CYS A 299 18.76 -10.91 -24.84
N PHE A 300 19.43 -11.04 -25.98
CA PHE A 300 20.89 -10.94 -26.11
C PHE A 300 21.29 -9.93 -27.18
N ILE A 301 22.46 -9.33 -26.99
CA ILE A 301 23.09 -8.43 -27.96
C ILE A 301 24.61 -8.66 -27.99
N GLU A 302 25.21 -8.56 -29.16
CA GLU A 302 26.67 -8.56 -29.31
C GLU A 302 27.27 -7.29 -28.71
N LYS A 303 28.37 -7.40 -27.98
CA LYS A 303 29.03 -6.28 -27.30
C LYS A 303 29.39 -5.11 -28.23
N THR A 304 29.71 -5.39 -29.49
CA THR A 304 29.98 -4.39 -30.54
C THR A 304 28.73 -3.59 -30.94
N ALA A 305 27.54 -4.21 -30.89
CA ALA A 305 26.26 -3.62 -31.28
C ALA A 305 25.58 -2.81 -30.16
N VAL A 306 26.13 -2.78 -28.93
CA VAL A 306 25.59 -1.99 -27.81
C VAL A 306 25.78 -0.47 -28.00
N SER A 307 26.71 -0.05 -28.85
CA SER A 307 26.98 1.37 -29.11
C SER A 307 25.72 2.12 -29.57
N GLY A 308 25.34 3.18 -28.83
CA GLY A 308 24.13 3.96 -29.08
C GLY A 308 22.88 3.53 -28.30
N LEU A 309 22.90 2.39 -27.59
CA LEU A 309 21.83 2.02 -26.66
C LEU A 309 21.97 2.72 -25.31
N THR A 310 20.83 2.96 -24.66
CA THR A 310 20.78 3.59 -23.33
C THR A 310 21.09 2.56 -22.24
N ASN A 311 22.13 2.77 -21.44
CA ASN A 311 22.37 1.97 -20.23
C ASN A 311 21.39 2.40 -19.11
N HIS A 312 20.19 1.84 -19.14
CA HIS A 312 19.12 2.11 -18.18
C HIS A 312 19.56 1.88 -16.73
N ALA A 313 20.28 0.77 -16.47
CA ALA A 313 20.72 0.41 -15.13
C ALA A 313 21.70 1.44 -14.56
N ASN A 314 22.65 1.94 -15.36
CA ASN A 314 23.56 2.99 -14.92
C ASN A 314 22.82 4.31 -14.62
N LEU A 315 21.81 4.71 -15.40
CA LEU A 315 21.04 5.93 -15.13
C LEU A 315 20.28 5.86 -13.81
N ILE A 316 19.66 4.72 -13.50
CA ILE A 316 18.93 4.50 -12.24
C ILE A 316 19.90 4.33 -11.06
N PHE A 317 21.06 3.71 -11.28
CA PHE A 317 22.16 3.67 -10.30
C PHE A 317 22.68 5.07 -9.97
N ASP A 318 22.89 5.92 -10.99
CA ASP A 318 23.36 7.30 -10.80
C ASP A 318 22.32 8.16 -10.07
N LEU A 319 21.02 8.00 -10.40
CA LEU A 319 19.92 8.60 -9.64
C LEU A 319 19.95 8.16 -8.18
N LYS A 320 20.02 6.85 -7.91
CA LYS A 320 20.10 6.33 -6.54
C LYS A 320 21.28 6.95 -5.79
N ARG A 321 22.48 6.92 -6.38
CA ARG A 321 23.69 7.49 -5.79
C ARG A 321 23.52 8.98 -5.47
N THR A 322 22.84 9.74 -6.33
CA THR A 322 22.49 11.14 -6.05
C THR A 322 21.61 11.26 -4.80
N ILE A 323 20.59 10.41 -4.62
CA ILE A 323 19.72 10.44 -3.43
C ILE A 323 20.49 9.97 -2.18
N ASP A 324 21.27 8.91 -2.29
CA ASP A 324 22.05 8.31 -1.19
C ASP A 324 23.08 9.27 -0.59
N ASN A 325 23.64 10.20 -1.39
CA ASN A 325 24.51 11.26 -0.88
C ASN A 325 23.84 12.15 0.20
N TYR A 326 22.51 12.18 0.25
CA TYR A 326 21.74 12.94 1.23
C TYR A 326 21.20 12.08 2.39
N ARG A 327 21.47 10.76 2.42
CA ARG A 327 20.99 9.77 3.42
C ARG A 327 21.37 10.16 4.86
N LYS A 328 20.41 10.73 5.61
CA LYS A 328 20.62 11.13 7.02
C LYS A 328 20.44 9.99 8.04
N CYS A 329 19.57 9.02 7.75
CA CYS A 329 19.38 7.81 8.55
C CYS A 329 19.55 6.57 7.65
N PRO A 330 19.72 5.34 8.17
CA PRO A 330 20.05 4.20 7.34
C PRO A 330 18.96 3.77 6.34
N TYR A 331 17.76 4.36 6.39
CA TYR A 331 16.66 4.10 5.46
C TYR A 331 16.15 5.43 4.89
N ILE A 332 16.00 5.51 3.57
CA ILE A 332 15.41 6.67 2.87
C ILE A 332 14.10 6.31 2.15
N ASP A 333 13.91 5.03 1.85
CA ASP A 333 12.70 4.49 1.25
C ASP A 333 12.22 3.27 2.05
N LYS A 334 10.90 3.10 2.12
CA LYS A 334 10.25 2.01 2.88
C LYS A 334 10.66 0.60 2.41
N THR A 335 11.11 0.43 1.17
CA THR A 335 11.56 -0.86 0.63
C THR A 335 12.94 -1.28 1.16
N GLU A 336 13.70 -0.35 1.74
CA GLU A 336 15.01 -0.61 2.36
C GLU A 336 14.90 -1.16 3.79
N ILE A 337 13.71 -1.07 4.40
CA ILE A 337 13.45 -1.62 5.73
C ILE A 337 13.64 -3.15 5.71
N PRO A 338 14.29 -3.74 6.73
CA PRO A 338 14.43 -5.19 6.84
C PRO A 338 13.07 -5.89 6.89
N ALA A 339 12.67 -6.44 5.76
CA ALA A 339 11.46 -7.23 5.63
C ALA A 339 11.78 -8.70 5.96
N TYR A 340 11.01 -9.27 6.88
CA TYR A 340 11.30 -10.56 7.50
C TYR A 340 11.22 -11.75 6.53
N THR A 341 12.13 -12.72 6.65
CA THR A 341 12.27 -13.95 5.83
C THR A 341 12.20 -15.26 6.62
N ARG A 342 11.98 -16.40 5.92
CA ARG A 342 11.94 -17.75 6.53
C ARG A 342 13.34 -18.34 6.60
N VAL A 343 13.99 -18.18 7.75
CA VAL A 343 15.38 -18.60 7.98
C VAL A 343 15.49 -20.04 8.50
N LYS A 344 16.67 -20.64 8.32
CA LYS A 344 17.08 -21.89 8.99
C LYS A 344 17.35 -21.62 10.47
N ALA A 345 16.94 -22.55 11.33
CA ALA A 345 17.34 -22.54 12.73
C ALA A 345 18.87 -22.70 12.84
N TYR A 346 19.47 -21.99 13.78
CA TYR A 346 20.89 -22.03 14.10
C TYR A 346 21.10 -22.73 15.43
N ASN A 347 22.07 -23.65 15.48
CA ASN A 347 22.51 -24.30 16.70
C ASN A 347 23.86 -23.71 17.12
N ARG A 348 23.82 -22.81 18.12
CA ARG A 348 25.00 -22.12 18.66
C ARG A 348 25.99 -23.05 19.36
N THR A 349 25.60 -24.27 19.72
CA THR A 349 26.49 -25.24 20.40
C THR A 349 27.44 -25.93 19.42
N ASN A 350 27.01 -26.16 18.17
CA ASN A 350 27.82 -26.81 17.13
C ASN A 350 28.21 -25.87 15.97
N ASP A 351 27.84 -24.58 16.07
CA ASP A 351 28.03 -23.51 15.09
C ASP A 351 27.52 -23.86 13.68
N LYS A 352 26.33 -24.46 13.60
CA LYS A 352 25.73 -24.90 12.32
C LYS A 352 24.27 -24.53 12.19
N GLU A 353 23.86 -24.33 10.94
CA GLU A 353 22.47 -24.29 10.54
C GLU A 353 21.86 -25.70 10.59
N VAL A 354 20.61 -25.78 11.01
CA VAL A 354 19.82 -27.01 10.99
C VAL A 354 19.17 -27.14 9.60
N ASN A 355 19.63 -28.12 8.82
CA ASN A 355 19.05 -28.46 7.52
C ASN A 355 17.77 -29.30 7.71
N ASP A 356 16.75 -28.67 8.29
CA ASP A 356 15.40 -29.23 8.47
C ASP A 356 14.36 -28.15 8.15
N GLU A 357 13.57 -28.37 7.10
CA GLU A 357 12.51 -27.47 6.64
C GLU A 357 11.42 -27.25 7.71
N ASP A 358 11.16 -28.24 8.56
CA ASP A 358 10.17 -28.14 9.65
C ASP A 358 10.69 -27.33 10.84
N GLN A 359 12.01 -27.14 10.96
CA GLN A 359 12.62 -26.32 12.00
C GLN A 359 12.85 -24.87 11.57
N LYS A 360 12.75 -24.54 10.28
CA LYS A 360 12.74 -23.13 9.81
C LYS A 360 11.68 -22.30 10.53
N TYR A 361 11.97 -21.01 10.68
CA TYR A 361 11.15 -20.06 11.45
C TYR A 361 11.17 -18.63 10.85
N SER A 362 10.34 -17.73 11.38
CA SER A 362 10.27 -16.32 10.94
C SER A 362 11.11 -15.45 11.82
N ASN A 363 11.94 -14.67 11.16
CA ASN A 363 12.74 -13.67 11.83
C ASN A 363 11.98 -12.33 11.99
N CYS A 364 10.64 -12.29 12.21
CA CYS A 364 9.90 -11.02 12.21
C CYS A 364 10.27 -10.08 13.37
N VAL A 365 10.47 -10.62 14.57
CA VAL A 365 10.93 -9.83 15.73
C VAL A 365 12.40 -9.47 15.52
N GLU A 366 13.19 -10.41 15.03
CA GLU A 366 14.60 -10.30 14.71
C GLU A 366 14.84 -9.23 13.63
N ALA A 367 14.02 -9.13 12.59
CA ALA A 367 14.10 -8.14 11.52
C ALA A 367 13.70 -6.74 12.01
N GLY A 368 12.71 -6.65 12.90
CA GLY A 368 12.43 -5.42 13.64
C GLY A 368 13.63 -4.97 14.49
N ILE A 369 14.29 -5.91 15.18
CA ILE A 369 15.53 -5.62 15.94
C ILE A 369 16.68 -5.24 14.99
N LEU A 370 16.84 -5.89 13.83
CA LEU A 370 17.83 -5.51 12.81
C LEU A 370 17.62 -4.06 12.36
N GLY A 371 16.37 -3.67 12.09
CA GLY A 371 16.01 -2.29 11.74
C GLY A 371 16.45 -1.28 12.81
N LEU A 372 16.10 -1.53 14.08
CA LEU A 372 16.55 -0.70 15.20
C LEU A 372 18.08 -0.67 15.34
N ILE A 373 18.74 -1.82 15.25
CA ILE A 373 20.18 -1.96 15.45
C ILE A 373 20.98 -1.30 14.33
N CYS A 374 20.54 -1.39 13.07
CA CYS A 374 21.08 -0.60 11.96
C CYS A 374 21.01 0.89 12.26
N CYS A 375 19.87 1.40 12.72
CA CYS A 375 19.75 2.78 13.18
C CYS A 375 20.77 3.11 14.28
N LEU A 376 20.85 2.31 15.36
CA LEU A 376 21.77 2.58 16.48
C LEU A 376 23.25 2.56 16.09
N MET A 377 23.66 1.73 15.11
CA MET A 377 25.05 1.63 14.67
C MET A 377 25.42 2.63 13.56
N TYR A 378 24.44 3.32 12.96
CA TYR A 378 24.68 4.18 11.79
C TYR A 378 25.48 5.45 12.14
N ASP A 379 26.57 5.66 11.41
CA ASP A 379 27.36 6.89 11.41
C ASP A 379 27.00 7.74 10.18
N SER A 380 26.06 8.67 10.39
CA SER A 380 25.57 9.62 9.38
C SER A 380 26.64 10.41 8.65
N ASP A 381 27.79 10.63 9.28
CA ASP A 381 28.83 11.51 8.73
C ASP A 381 29.72 10.75 7.74
N ASN A 382 29.77 9.43 7.88
CA ASN A 382 30.57 8.52 7.06
C ASN A 382 29.73 7.61 6.15
N GLY A 383 28.41 7.53 6.36
CA GLY A 383 27.49 6.68 5.59
C GLY A 383 27.67 5.18 5.83
N ILE A 384 28.19 4.79 7.00
CA ILE A 384 28.53 3.40 7.35
C ILE A 384 27.96 3.02 8.72
N TYR A 385 27.83 1.71 8.98
CA TYR A 385 27.60 1.19 10.32
C TYR A 385 28.93 1.03 11.07
N THR A 386 28.97 1.41 12.34
CA THR A 386 30.15 1.26 13.21
C THR A 386 29.78 0.69 14.57
N THR A 387 30.64 -0.13 15.16
CA THR A 387 30.42 -0.76 16.48
C THR A 387 31.47 -0.37 17.52
N ASP A 388 32.34 0.60 17.21
CA ASP A 388 33.48 1.01 18.05
C ASP A 388 33.06 1.65 19.39
N HIS A 389 31.83 2.16 19.45
CA HIS A 389 31.22 2.73 20.65
C HIS A 389 30.57 1.68 21.57
N LEU A 390 30.63 0.40 21.20
CA LEU A 390 30.22 -0.74 22.02
C LEU A 390 31.45 -1.37 22.72
N PRO A 391 31.30 -1.87 23.96
CA PRO A 391 32.39 -2.52 24.69
C PRO A 391 32.98 -3.68 23.89
N ASN A 392 34.25 -4.02 24.14
CA ASN A 392 34.91 -5.14 23.46
C ASN A 392 34.84 -6.41 24.32
N GLN A 393 33.72 -7.11 24.27
CA GLN A 393 33.44 -8.28 25.13
C GLN A 393 32.69 -9.38 24.38
N LYS A 394 32.73 -10.61 24.92
CA LYS A 394 32.21 -11.82 24.25
C LYS A 394 30.78 -11.70 23.70
N SER A 395 29.86 -11.05 24.42
CA SER A 395 28.46 -10.90 23.95
C SER A 395 28.32 -9.96 22.74
N THR A 396 29.25 -9.01 22.56
CA THR A 396 29.24 -8.06 21.44
C THR A 396 29.90 -8.60 20.16
N ILE A 397 30.78 -9.61 20.26
CA ILE A 397 31.56 -10.11 19.12
C ILE A 397 30.67 -10.47 17.91
N PRO A 398 29.57 -11.23 18.04
CA PRO A 398 28.71 -11.57 16.90
C PRO A 398 28.14 -10.33 16.18
N LEU A 399 27.76 -9.30 16.94
CA LEU A 399 27.24 -8.04 16.40
C LEU A 399 28.34 -7.23 15.68
N LYS A 400 29.56 -7.21 16.24
CA LYS A 400 30.72 -6.56 15.60
C LYS A 400 31.09 -7.25 14.29
N THR A 401 31.15 -8.58 14.28
CA THR A 401 31.40 -9.38 13.06
C THR A 401 30.29 -9.22 12.02
N PHE A 402 29.02 -9.12 12.43
CA PHE A 402 27.92 -8.83 11.52
C PHE A 402 28.13 -7.51 10.76
N PHE A 403 28.41 -6.41 11.46
CA PHE A 403 28.63 -5.12 10.81
C PHE A 403 30.00 -4.99 10.10
N GLN A 404 30.97 -5.87 10.38
CA GLN A 404 32.17 -5.99 9.53
C GLN A 404 31.83 -6.59 8.16
N ASN A 405 30.91 -7.57 8.11
CA ASN A 405 30.44 -8.18 6.87
C ASN A 405 29.42 -7.30 6.13
N TYR A 406 28.64 -6.51 6.87
CA TYR A 406 27.59 -5.62 6.35
C TYR A 406 27.81 -4.16 6.80
N PRO A 407 28.86 -3.47 6.31
CA PRO A 407 29.28 -2.18 6.85
C PRO A 407 28.48 -0.96 6.34
N LYS A 408 27.53 -1.14 5.42
CA LYS A 408 26.76 -0.05 4.78
C LYS A 408 25.28 -0.38 4.69
N PRO A 409 24.38 0.62 4.68
CA PRO A 409 22.99 0.43 4.29
C PRO A 409 22.87 -0.18 2.90
N THR A 410 21.85 -1.01 2.72
CA THR A 410 21.55 -1.76 1.49
C THR A 410 20.11 -1.46 1.04
N GLU A 411 19.80 -1.68 -0.24
CA GLU A 411 18.44 -1.44 -0.77
C GLU A 411 17.43 -2.47 -0.33
N THR A 412 17.90 -3.68 -0.03
CA THR A 412 17.12 -4.74 0.58
C THR A 412 18.00 -5.53 1.55
N THR A 413 17.40 -6.34 2.41
CA THR A 413 18.15 -7.23 3.30
C THR A 413 18.22 -8.63 2.68
N SER A 414 19.40 -9.01 2.16
CA SER A 414 19.60 -10.29 1.44
C SER A 414 19.23 -11.52 2.26
N TYR A 415 18.83 -12.65 1.65
CA TYR A 415 18.49 -13.86 2.43
C TYR A 415 19.67 -14.28 3.31
N LYS A 416 20.89 -14.17 2.76
CA LYS A 416 22.14 -14.41 3.50
C LYS A 416 22.30 -13.44 4.67
N MET A 417 22.10 -12.13 4.47
CA MET A 417 22.19 -11.14 5.56
C MET A 417 21.16 -11.41 6.66
N GLN A 418 19.94 -11.82 6.29
CA GLN A 418 18.92 -12.22 7.26
C GLN A 418 19.30 -13.49 8.03
N GLN A 419 19.84 -14.49 7.35
CA GLN A 419 20.30 -15.73 7.97
C GLN A 419 21.49 -15.48 8.91
N ASP A 420 22.49 -14.69 8.47
CA ASP A 420 23.66 -14.29 9.25
C ASP A 420 23.25 -13.43 10.47
N TRP A 421 22.27 -12.52 10.30
CA TRP A 421 21.68 -11.75 11.40
C TRP A 421 20.99 -12.66 12.44
N CYS A 422 20.25 -13.67 12.01
CA CYS A 422 19.60 -14.59 12.94
C CYS A 422 20.60 -15.36 13.80
N ARG A 423 21.81 -15.65 13.30
CA ARG A 423 22.90 -16.22 14.12
C ARG A 423 23.39 -15.27 15.22
N VAL A 424 23.21 -13.95 15.08
CA VAL A 424 23.52 -12.96 16.13
C VAL A 424 22.58 -13.14 17.33
N VAL A 425 21.28 -13.30 17.09
CA VAL A 425 20.22 -13.23 18.12
C VAL A 425 19.62 -14.59 18.55
N ALA A 426 19.90 -15.69 17.86
CA ALA A 426 19.44 -17.04 18.25
C ALA A 426 20.24 -17.63 19.42
N ASP A 427 19.60 -18.43 20.29
CA ASP A 427 20.18 -19.18 21.42
C ASP A 427 21.13 -18.36 22.32
N LEU A 428 20.74 -17.10 22.60
CA LEU A 428 21.41 -16.25 23.58
C LEU A 428 21.21 -16.85 24.99
N LYS A 429 22.25 -16.76 25.83
CA LYS A 429 22.29 -17.41 27.15
C LYS A 429 21.68 -16.58 28.29
N ASN A 430 20.99 -15.51 27.94
CA ASN A 430 20.31 -14.61 28.87
C ASN A 430 18.92 -15.14 29.20
N SER A 431 18.68 -15.49 30.48
CA SER A 431 17.43 -16.11 30.93
C SER A 431 16.18 -15.23 30.84
N ASN A 432 16.35 -13.92 30.61
CA ASN A 432 15.23 -13.00 30.41
C ASN A 432 14.74 -12.99 28.95
N ILE A 433 15.49 -13.58 28.02
CA ILE A 433 15.12 -13.67 26.60
C ILE A 433 14.22 -14.90 26.38
N SER A 434 13.08 -14.68 25.74
CA SER A 434 12.06 -15.69 25.47
C SER A 434 11.96 -16.02 23.98
N TYR A 435 12.03 -17.31 23.68
CA TYR A 435 11.84 -17.87 22.34
C TYR A 435 10.52 -18.65 22.23
N ALA A 436 9.89 -18.63 21.06
CA ALA A 436 8.71 -19.40 20.70
C ALA A 436 9.07 -20.83 20.24
N LYS A 437 10.18 -20.99 19.50
CA LYS A 437 10.59 -22.26 18.87
C LYS A 437 12.10 -22.45 18.91
N ASN A 438 12.56 -23.61 19.37
CA ASN A 438 13.95 -24.12 19.30
C ASN A 438 15.06 -23.12 19.68
N ASN A 439 14.84 -22.25 20.67
CA ASN A 439 15.73 -21.14 21.04
C ASN A 439 16.12 -20.22 19.85
N ASN A 440 15.27 -20.10 18.84
CA ASN A 440 15.60 -19.45 17.57
C ASN A 440 14.59 -18.34 17.23
N GLU A 441 13.29 -18.66 17.22
CA GLU A 441 12.21 -17.70 16.97
C GLU A 441 11.92 -16.88 18.23
N LEU A 442 12.14 -15.57 18.22
CA LEU A 442 11.88 -14.69 19.37
C LEU A 442 10.38 -14.43 19.59
N LYS A 443 9.96 -14.34 20.86
CA LYS A 443 8.61 -13.85 21.20
C LYS A 443 8.52 -12.33 21.06
N SER A 444 7.41 -11.84 20.52
CA SER A 444 7.17 -10.41 20.37
C SER A 444 6.76 -9.78 21.71
N SER A 445 7.54 -8.84 22.24
CA SER A 445 7.16 -7.89 23.30
C SER A 445 8.28 -6.85 23.49
N LEU A 446 7.96 -5.66 24.01
CA LEU A 446 8.96 -4.61 24.24
C LEU A 446 10.11 -5.08 25.15
N LEU A 447 9.78 -5.73 26.27
CA LEU A 447 10.78 -6.24 27.21
C LEU A 447 11.72 -7.26 26.56
N ASN A 448 11.20 -8.20 25.77
CA ASN A 448 12.03 -9.21 25.12
C ASN A 448 12.97 -8.58 24.08
N ILE A 449 12.46 -7.63 23.28
CA ILE A 449 13.25 -6.83 22.33
C ILE A 449 14.38 -6.08 23.05
N LEU A 450 14.09 -5.42 24.17
CA LEU A 450 15.09 -4.67 24.94
C LEU A 450 16.15 -5.58 25.58
N TYR A 451 15.78 -6.76 26.10
CA TYR A 451 16.76 -7.72 26.62
C TYR A 451 17.69 -8.26 25.53
N VAL A 452 17.15 -8.60 24.34
CA VAL A 452 17.98 -9.02 23.19
C VAL A 452 18.95 -7.91 22.80
N ILE A 453 18.46 -6.68 22.64
CA ILE A 453 19.29 -5.51 22.30
C ILE A 453 20.38 -5.26 23.36
N SER A 454 20.03 -5.33 24.66
CA SER A 454 20.99 -5.18 25.76
C SER A 454 22.09 -6.23 25.68
N ASP A 455 21.74 -7.51 25.47
CA ASP A 455 22.70 -8.61 25.50
C ASP A 455 23.77 -8.48 24.39
N ILE A 456 23.31 -8.27 23.16
CA ILE A 456 24.18 -8.14 21.97
C ILE A 456 24.96 -6.83 21.93
N THR A 457 24.52 -5.78 22.63
CA THR A 457 25.24 -4.50 22.73
C THR A 457 26.13 -4.37 23.96
N GLY A 458 26.14 -5.38 24.83
CA GLY A 458 27.14 -5.54 25.90
C GLY A 458 26.64 -5.37 27.33
N ASN A 459 25.32 -5.42 27.56
CA ASN A 459 24.72 -5.38 28.90
C ASN A 459 25.18 -4.17 29.74
N LYS A 460 25.11 -2.97 29.15
CA LYS A 460 25.45 -1.72 29.85
C LYS A 460 24.54 -1.54 31.07
N GLU A 461 25.12 -1.24 32.22
CA GLU A 461 24.39 -1.12 33.50
C GLU A 461 23.25 -0.07 33.44
N GLU A 462 23.52 1.10 32.85
CA GLU A 462 22.52 2.15 32.58
C GLU A 462 21.30 1.60 31.82
N VAL A 463 21.53 0.78 30.78
CA VAL A 463 20.46 0.20 29.95
C VAL A 463 19.66 -0.84 30.74
N LEU A 464 20.32 -1.72 31.49
CA LEU A 464 19.65 -2.73 32.32
C LEU A 464 18.79 -2.08 33.42
N ASN A 465 19.27 -1.00 34.03
CA ASN A 465 18.52 -0.24 35.04
C ASN A 465 17.23 0.36 34.48
N GLU A 466 17.24 0.89 33.25
CA GLU A 466 16.02 1.37 32.58
C GLU A 466 15.07 0.23 32.16
N ILE A 467 15.59 -0.93 31.75
CA ILE A 467 14.76 -2.10 31.43
C ILE A 467 14.03 -2.61 32.69
N GLU A 468 14.71 -2.67 33.84
CA GLU A 468 14.07 -3.04 35.11
C GLU A 468 13.05 -1.99 35.60
N LYS A 469 13.21 -0.69 35.28
CA LYS A 469 12.15 0.31 35.49
C LYS A 469 10.92 0.01 34.65
N ILE A 470 11.09 -0.19 33.33
CA ILE A 470 9.98 -0.54 32.41
C ILE A 470 9.23 -1.79 32.92
N LYS A 471 9.95 -2.80 33.40
CA LYS A 471 9.37 -4.03 33.97
C LYS A 471 8.56 -3.80 35.25
N ARG A 472 8.98 -2.87 36.12
CA ARG A 472 8.22 -2.47 37.32
C ARG A 472 6.98 -1.67 36.97
N ILE A 473 7.07 -0.73 36.02
CA ILE A 473 5.94 0.06 35.50
C ILE A 473 4.80 -0.83 34.96
N CYS A 474 5.10 -2.06 34.52
CA CYS A 474 4.09 -3.03 34.08
C CYS A 474 3.54 -3.94 35.18
N SER A 475 4.17 -3.95 36.35
CA SER A 475 3.78 -4.74 37.52
C SER A 475 2.98 -3.88 38.52
N ASP A 476 3.42 -2.64 38.71
CA ASP A 476 2.83 -1.64 39.59
C ASP A 476 1.89 -0.74 38.79
N LYS A 477 0.69 -0.44 39.34
CA LYS A 477 -0.32 0.40 38.68
C LYS A 477 0.05 1.90 38.75
N GLU A 478 1.18 2.29 38.17
CA GLU A 478 1.62 3.69 38.15
C GLU A 478 0.61 4.59 37.40
N PRO A 479 0.36 5.82 37.89
CA PRO A 479 -0.37 6.80 37.11
C PRO A 479 0.47 7.27 35.92
N ASN A 480 -0.07 7.11 34.70
CA ASN A 480 0.53 7.56 33.45
C ASN A 480 1.84 6.81 33.03
N PRO A 481 1.80 5.46 32.89
CA PRO A 481 2.98 4.62 32.72
C PRO A 481 3.73 4.84 31.40
N TRP A 482 3.03 5.29 30.33
CA TRP A 482 3.63 5.41 28.99
C TRP A 482 4.67 6.54 28.90
N ILE A 483 4.51 7.63 29.66
CA ILE A 483 5.52 8.70 29.73
C ILE A 483 6.82 8.17 30.37
N SER A 484 6.70 7.39 31.43
CA SER A 484 7.85 6.73 32.09
C SER A 484 8.55 5.76 31.13
N VAL A 485 7.80 4.96 30.38
CA VAL A 485 8.35 4.08 29.32
C VAL A 485 9.07 4.91 28.24
N GLN A 486 8.47 5.97 27.71
CA GLN A 486 9.12 6.83 26.70
C GLN A 486 10.44 7.43 27.20
N THR A 487 10.48 7.86 28.46
CA THR A 487 11.71 8.39 29.09
C THR A 487 12.79 7.32 29.19
N SER A 488 12.45 6.12 29.67
CA SER A 488 13.39 5.00 29.75
C SER A 488 13.89 4.55 28.37
N LEU A 489 13.03 4.48 27.35
CA LEU A 489 13.43 4.19 25.97
C LEU A 489 14.39 5.26 25.41
N ASN A 490 14.13 6.55 25.68
CA ASN A 490 15.03 7.64 25.29
C ASN A 490 16.43 7.46 25.87
N ILE A 491 16.54 7.11 27.16
CA ILE A 491 17.83 6.85 27.83
C ILE A 491 18.51 5.64 27.20
N ILE A 492 17.82 4.50 27.07
CA ILE A 492 18.36 3.26 26.50
C ILE A 492 18.94 3.50 25.10
N PHE A 493 18.14 4.03 24.17
CA PHE A 493 18.58 4.15 22.78
C PHE A 493 19.62 5.25 22.59
N LYS A 494 19.62 6.30 23.42
CA LYS A 494 20.70 7.29 23.44
C LYS A 494 22.00 6.71 24.01
N ALA A 495 21.96 5.86 25.03
CA ALA A 495 23.14 5.18 25.58
C ALA A 495 23.76 4.20 24.57
N LEU A 496 22.92 3.54 23.77
CA LEU A 496 23.33 2.55 22.76
C LEU A 496 23.73 3.14 21.40
N SER A 497 23.16 4.26 20.95
CA SER A 497 23.43 4.80 19.61
C SER A 497 24.85 5.36 19.43
N LYS A 498 25.42 5.20 18.23
CA LYS A 498 26.65 5.86 17.76
C LYS A 498 26.55 7.38 17.81
N LYS A 499 25.40 7.95 17.42
CA LYS A 499 25.13 9.40 17.48
C LYS A 499 24.12 9.69 18.59
N LYS A 500 24.42 10.68 19.44
CA LYS A 500 23.61 11.00 20.64
C LYS A 500 22.42 11.94 20.37
N ASN A 501 22.19 12.29 19.11
CA ASN A 501 21.06 13.09 18.60
C ASN A 501 19.82 12.25 18.25
N VAL A 502 19.67 11.10 18.92
CA VAL A 502 18.52 10.20 18.82
C VAL A 502 17.49 10.57 19.88
N LYS A 503 16.23 10.59 19.48
CA LYS A 503 15.04 10.77 20.33
C LYS A 503 14.09 9.61 20.13
N VAL A 504 13.27 9.35 21.15
CA VAL A 504 12.14 8.42 21.08
C VAL A 504 10.85 9.18 21.29
N SER A 505 9.91 8.97 20.38
CA SER A 505 8.50 9.31 20.54
C SER A 505 7.71 8.01 20.62
N SER A 506 6.69 7.90 21.46
CA SER A 506 5.84 6.69 21.55
C SER A 506 4.36 7.01 21.60
N GLU A 507 3.57 6.11 21.01
CA GLU A 507 2.12 6.05 21.22
C GLU A 507 1.83 5.41 22.59
N GLU A 508 0.56 5.27 22.95
CA GLU A 508 0.14 4.56 24.16
C GLU A 508 0.55 3.07 24.10
N PHE A 509 1.10 2.55 25.20
CA PHE A 509 1.45 1.14 25.35
C PHE A 509 0.37 0.41 26.17
N THR A 510 -0.02 -0.78 25.72
CA THR A 510 -0.91 -1.68 26.44
C THR A 510 -0.12 -2.82 27.09
N VAL A 511 -0.60 -3.29 28.24
CA VAL A 511 -0.13 -4.53 28.87
C VAL A 511 -1.17 -5.61 28.59
N ASP A 512 -0.79 -6.66 27.87
CA ASP A 512 -1.65 -7.79 27.53
C ASP A 512 -0.95 -9.11 27.89
N VAL A 513 -1.73 -10.18 28.10
CA VAL A 513 -1.20 -11.48 28.52
C VAL A 513 -0.90 -12.32 27.28
N HIS A 514 0.37 -12.70 27.12
CA HIS A 514 0.78 -13.62 26.06
C HIS A 514 0.00 -14.95 26.19
N ILE A 515 -0.25 -15.67 25.08
CA ILE A 515 -0.94 -16.98 25.06
C ILE A 515 -0.39 -18.01 26.11
N ASN A 516 0.85 -17.82 26.58
CA ASN A 516 1.50 -18.67 27.59
C ASN A 516 1.39 -18.14 29.04
N GLY A 517 0.54 -17.13 29.31
CA GLY A 517 0.25 -16.63 30.67
C GLY A 517 1.21 -15.57 31.24
N VAL A 518 2.18 -15.07 30.46
CA VAL A 518 3.13 -14.02 30.90
C VAL A 518 2.68 -12.66 30.35
N PRO A 519 2.56 -11.60 31.17
CA PRO A 519 2.28 -10.24 30.70
C PRO A 519 3.38 -9.72 29.78
N GLY A 520 3.00 -9.07 28.69
CA GLY A 520 3.88 -8.39 27.74
C GLY A 520 3.41 -6.96 27.47
N ILE A 521 4.33 -6.12 27.00
CA ILE A 521 4.06 -4.73 26.61
C ILE A 521 3.98 -4.65 25.09
N PHE A 522 2.91 -4.03 24.61
CA PHE A 522 2.55 -3.88 23.20
C PHE A 522 2.21 -2.43 22.89
N GLY A 523 2.41 -1.98 21.65
CA GLY A 523 2.28 -0.57 21.28
C GLY A 523 3.29 -0.18 20.20
N LYS A 524 3.49 1.13 19.99
CA LYS A 524 4.42 1.65 18.98
C LYS A 524 5.35 2.72 19.51
N PHE A 525 6.59 2.74 19.02
CA PHE A 525 7.50 3.86 19.21
C PHE A 525 8.35 4.15 17.97
N SER A 526 8.76 5.40 17.83
CA SER A 526 9.57 5.93 16.74
C SER A 526 10.95 6.33 17.24
N LEU A 527 11.99 5.79 16.60
CA LEU A 527 13.39 6.13 16.82
C LEU A 527 13.81 7.21 15.82
N LEU A 528 13.89 8.46 16.28
CA LEU A 528 13.98 9.66 15.45
C LEU A 528 15.36 10.32 15.59
N TYR A 529 15.99 10.61 14.46
CA TYR A 529 17.28 11.28 14.35
C TYR A 529 17.08 12.73 13.90
N THR A 530 17.75 13.68 14.55
CA THR A 530 17.74 15.09 14.09
C THR A 530 19.10 15.48 13.50
N PHE A 531 19.15 15.76 12.20
CA PHE A 531 20.37 16.19 11.49
C PHE A 531 20.15 17.54 10.81
N LYS A 532 20.93 18.56 11.21
CA LYS A 532 20.83 19.95 10.71
C LYS A 532 19.39 20.53 10.71
N GLY A 533 18.56 20.13 11.68
CA GLY A 533 17.17 20.57 11.82
C GLY A 533 16.13 19.67 11.14
N ILE A 534 16.54 18.71 10.30
CA ILE A 534 15.65 17.73 9.66
C ILE A 534 15.53 16.49 10.54
N GLN A 535 14.32 15.93 10.63
CA GLN A 535 14.04 14.72 11.39
C GLN A 535 13.73 13.54 10.46
N ALA A 536 14.27 12.37 10.78
CA ALA A 536 14.06 11.12 10.05
C ALA A 536 14.23 9.92 10.98
N GLY A 537 13.56 8.80 10.73
CA GLY A 537 13.62 7.67 11.64
C GLY A 537 12.73 6.49 11.28
N VAL A 538 12.66 5.52 12.18
CA VAL A 538 11.85 4.32 12.03
C VAL A 538 10.87 4.15 13.19
N THR A 539 9.64 3.76 12.88
CA THR A 539 8.60 3.38 13.84
C THR A 539 8.54 1.87 13.93
N ILE A 540 8.71 1.30 15.12
CA ILE A 540 8.49 -0.12 15.40
C ILE A 540 7.11 -0.29 16.05
N GLY A 541 6.32 -1.22 15.50
CA GLY A 541 5.04 -1.64 16.06
C GLY A 541 5.16 -3.04 16.67
N ILE A 542 4.80 -3.20 17.94
CA ILE A 542 4.98 -4.43 18.71
C ILE A 542 3.61 -4.97 19.09
N ASN A 543 3.21 -6.10 18.50
CA ASN A 543 1.95 -6.80 18.74
C ASN A 543 2.22 -8.20 19.33
N PRO A 544 1.26 -8.85 20.01
CA PRO A 544 1.46 -10.15 20.69
C PRO A 544 2.08 -11.29 19.87
N MET A 545 1.94 -11.27 18.54
CA MET A 545 2.46 -12.32 17.65
C MET A 545 3.40 -11.80 16.55
N HIS A 546 3.62 -10.49 16.45
CA HIS A 546 4.34 -9.89 15.33
C HIS A 546 4.95 -8.54 15.66
N THR A 547 6.07 -8.22 15.02
CA THR A 547 6.72 -6.91 15.08
C THR A 547 6.81 -6.34 13.66
N SER A 548 6.37 -5.11 13.45
CA SER A 548 6.47 -4.39 12.17
C SER A 548 7.43 -3.20 12.28
N LEU A 549 8.01 -2.77 11.15
CA LEU A 549 8.83 -1.57 11.06
C LEU A 549 8.33 -0.68 9.91
N HIS A 550 8.29 0.62 10.14
CA HIS A 550 7.83 1.64 9.19
C HIS A 550 8.79 2.83 9.18
N LEU A 551 8.87 3.57 8.07
CA LEU A 551 9.64 4.82 8.00
C LEU A 551 8.79 5.96 8.57
N SER A 552 9.35 6.79 9.46
CA SER A 552 8.57 7.82 10.17
C SER A 552 8.43 9.12 9.37
N GLU A 553 9.51 9.68 8.82
CA GLU A 553 9.55 11.01 8.20
C GLU A 553 10.63 11.10 7.09
N SER A 554 10.48 12.01 6.12
CA SER A 554 11.41 12.17 4.99
C SER A 554 12.65 12.99 5.36
N SER A 555 13.84 12.49 5.02
CA SER A 555 15.12 13.07 5.44
C SER A 555 15.71 14.19 4.56
N LEU A 556 14.98 14.66 3.54
CA LEU A 556 15.51 15.54 2.48
C LEU A 556 15.24 17.02 2.72
N SER A 557 16.28 17.85 2.65
CA SER A 557 16.17 19.31 2.63
C SER A 557 15.57 19.80 1.30
N ASP A 558 15.11 21.05 1.22
CA ASP A 558 14.62 21.60 -0.04
C ASP A 558 15.75 21.79 -1.09
N GLU A 559 17.00 21.96 -0.65
CA GLU A 559 18.19 21.93 -1.51
C GLU A 559 18.49 20.51 -2.04
N ASP A 560 18.31 19.49 -1.17
CA ASP A 560 18.45 18.07 -1.53
C ASP A 560 17.40 17.71 -2.59
N LYS A 561 16.13 18.07 -2.33
CA LYS A 561 14.99 17.91 -3.25
C LYS A 561 15.24 18.59 -4.60
N ALA A 562 15.72 19.83 -4.61
CA ALA A 562 16.03 20.55 -5.84
C ALA A 562 17.09 19.82 -6.68
N THR A 563 18.13 19.28 -6.03
CA THR A 563 19.19 18.50 -6.71
C THR A 563 18.66 17.19 -7.28
N ILE A 564 17.88 16.44 -6.51
CA ILE A 564 17.29 15.17 -6.97
C ILE A 564 16.27 15.41 -8.09
N LYS A 565 15.43 16.45 -7.99
CA LYS A 565 14.51 16.90 -9.04
C LYS A 565 15.26 17.26 -10.33
N GLY A 566 16.41 17.92 -10.22
CA GLY A 566 17.29 18.18 -11.36
C GLY A 566 17.72 16.90 -12.06
N LYS A 567 18.18 15.89 -11.29
CA LYS A 567 18.61 14.60 -11.85
C LYS A 567 17.45 13.79 -12.45
N LEU A 568 16.29 13.79 -11.82
CA LEU A 568 15.08 13.18 -12.37
C LEU A 568 14.62 13.87 -13.67
N THR A 569 14.74 15.20 -13.75
CA THR A 569 14.39 15.98 -14.96
C THR A 569 15.35 15.68 -16.12
N GLU A 570 16.65 15.54 -15.85
CA GLU A 570 17.64 15.06 -16.82
C GLU A 570 17.22 13.70 -17.39
N ILE A 571 16.92 12.74 -16.52
CA ILE A 571 16.48 11.39 -16.93
C ILE A 571 15.15 11.47 -17.69
N HIS A 572 14.13 12.18 -17.19
CA HIS A 572 12.83 12.35 -17.84
C HIS A 572 12.98 12.76 -19.31
N ASN A 573 13.83 13.76 -19.58
CA ASN A 573 14.08 14.24 -20.93
C ASN A 573 14.64 13.18 -21.88
N MET A 574 15.44 12.22 -21.37
CA MET A 574 15.96 11.10 -22.16
C MET A 574 14.87 10.09 -22.58
N TYR A 575 13.76 10.00 -21.85
CA TYR A 575 12.67 9.04 -22.11
C TYR A 575 11.41 9.66 -22.72
N ASN A 576 11.45 10.94 -23.13
CA ASN A 576 10.31 11.62 -23.76
C ASN A 576 9.74 10.83 -24.96
N ASN A 577 10.59 10.27 -25.81
CA ASN A 577 10.22 9.46 -26.97
C ASN A 577 10.28 7.95 -26.65
N SER A 578 9.59 7.51 -25.59
CA SER A 578 9.53 6.09 -25.20
C SER A 578 8.77 5.25 -26.24
N ASN A 579 9.52 4.39 -26.95
CA ASN A 579 9.06 3.58 -28.08
C ASN A 579 9.18 2.06 -27.86
N ASN A 580 9.33 1.64 -26.61
CA ASN A 580 9.27 0.24 -26.19
C ASN A 580 8.86 0.16 -24.71
N TYR A 581 8.56 -1.06 -24.26
CA TYR A 581 8.04 -1.30 -22.91
C TYR A 581 8.99 -0.87 -21.79
N THR A 582 10.28 -1.23 -21.86
CA THR A 582 11.28 -0.90 -20.83
C THR A 582 11.44 0.62 -20.68
N LYS A 583 11.49 1.37 -21.80
CA LYS A 583 11.49 2.83 -21.80
C LYS A 583 10.19 3.42 -21.24
N CYS A 584 9.03 2.85 -21.57
CA CYS A 584 7.74 3.30 -21.01
C CYS A 584 7.66 3.11 -19.49
N ILE A 585 8.12 1.97 -18.96
CA ILE A 585 8.22 1.70 -17.52
C ILE A 585 9.10 2.78 -16.85
N ILE A 586 10.29 3.04 -17.39
CA ILE A 586 11.22 4.04 -16.84
C ILE A 586 10.61 5.44 -16.90
N ARG A 587 10.03 5.84 -18.04
CA ARG A 587 9.35 7.14 -18.21
C ARG A 587 8.28 7.34 -17.15
N HIS A 588 7.39 6.36 -16.96
CA HIS A 588 6.30 6.47 -15.99
C HIS A 588 6.82 6.54 -14.56
N TYR A 589 7.78 5.68 -14.19
CA TYR A 589 8.42 5.71 -12.88
C TYR A 589 9.04 7.08 -12.57
N ILE A 590 9.83 7.64 -13.50
CA ILE A 590 10.47 8.95 -13.31
C ILE A 590 9.41 10.07 -13.19
N ASN A 591 8.29 9.99 -13.91
CA ASN A 591 7.17 10.93 -13.75
C ASN A 591 6.56 10.86 -12.34
N ILE A 592 6.37 9.65 -11.79
CA ILE A 592 5.83 9.45 -10.44
C ILE A 592 6.82 9.90 -9.36
N GLU A 593 8.11 9.61 -9.51
CA GLU A 593 9.15 10.07 -8.57
C GLU A 593 9.31 11.60 -8.59
N LEU A 594 9.18 12.25 -9.75
CA LEU A 594 9.16 13.72 -9.84
C LEU A 594 8.03 14.32 -9.00
N ILE A 595 6.83 13.73 -9.07
CA ILE A 595 5.66 14.17 -8.30
C ILE A 595 5.86 13.91 -6.81
N LYS A 596 6.42 12.77 -6.40
CA LYS A 596 6.69 12.45 -4.98
C LYS A 596 7.65 13.41 -4.28
N ILE A 597 8.55 14.07 -5.01
CA ILE A 597 9.45 15.09 -4.45
C ILE A 597 8.69 16.37 -4.06
N GLU A 598 7.65 16.70 -4.81
CA GLU A 598 6.81 17.89 -4.59
C GLU A 598 5.67 17.59 -3.60
N GLU A 599 5.02 16.44 -3.77
CA GLU A 599 3.80 16.04 -3.06
C GLU A 599 4.00 14.73 -2.29
N PRO A 600 3.95 14.74 -0.94
CA PRO A 600 4.06 13.52 -0.12
C PRO A 600 2.99 12.46 -0.43
N CYS A 601 1.86 12.87 -1.02
CA CYS A 601 0.77 12.01 -1.45
C CYS A 601 0.45 12.30 -2.92
N ILE A 602 0.86 11.42 -3.83
CA ILE A 602 0.74 11.59 -5.28
C ILE A 602 -0.69 11.87 -5.79
N PHE A 603 -1.73 11.40 -5.09
CA PHE A 603 -3.14 11.66 -5.44
C PHE A 603 -3.61 13.10 -5.12
N ILE A 604 -2.81 13.88 -4.36
CA ILE A 604 -3.04 15.31 -4.12
C ILE A 604 -2.58 16.14 -5.32
N SER A 605 -1.53 15.68 -6.04
CA SER A 605 -1.06 16.33 -7.25
C SER A 605 -2.18 16.46 -8.28
N LEU A 606 -2.41 17.68 -8.77
CA LEU A 606 -3.51 17.96 -9.69
C LEU A 606 -3.50 17.07 -10.95
N SER A 607 -2.33 16.69 -11.47
CA SER A 607 -2.24 15.83 -12.66
C SER A 607 -2.69 14.39 -12.36
N VAL A 608 -2.09 13.75 -11.35
CA VAL A 608 -2.37 12.35 -10.98
C VAL A 608 -3.74 12.19 -10.31
N GLY A 609 -4.12 13.11 -9.41
CA GLY A 609 -5.45 13.15 -8.82
C GLY A 609 -6.55 13.26 -9.87
N ASN A 610 -6.37 14.12 -10.89
CA ASN A 610 -7.29 14.20 -12.02
C ASN A 610 -7.43 12.87 -12.77
N GLU A 611 -6.31 12.22 -13.14
CA GLU A 611 -6.32 10.94 -13.85
C GLU A 611 -6.97 9.79 -13.05
N ILE A 612 -6.76 9.77 -11.73
CA ILE A 612 -7.42 8.84 -10.81
C ILE A 612 -8.93 9.06 -10.82
N LEU A 613 -9.38 10.31 -10.67
CA LEU A 613 -10.81 10.66 -10.68
C LEU A 613 -11.48 10.38 -12.03
N ASP A 614 -10.79 10.63 -13.14
CA ASP A 614 -11.30 10.29 -14.48
C ASP A 614 -11.43 8.78 -14.65
N SER A 615 -10.46 7.99 -14.17
CA SER A 615 -10.53 6.53 -14.22
C SER A 615 -11.68 5.99 -13.36
N ILE A 616 -11.91 6.53 -12.16
CA ILE A 616 -13.03 6.12 -11.30
C ILE A 616 -14.38 6.54 -11.94
N ASN A 617 -14.53 7.78 -12.43
CA ASN A 617 -15.80 8.26 -12.97
C ASN A 617 -16.18 7.62 -14.32
N ASN A 618 -15.18 7.28 -15.16
CA ASN A 618 -15.42 6.59 -16.43
C ASN A 618 -15.77 5.10 -16.23
N GLY A 619 -15.27 4.48 -15.16
CA GLY A 619 -15.56 3.09 -14.84
C GLY A 619 -14.95 2.07 -15.81
N GLY A 620 -15.31 0.82 -15.61
CA GLY A 620 -14.92 -0.31 -16.45
C GLY A 620 -13.52 -0.85 -16.15
N TYR A 621 -13.29 -2.05 -16.67
CA TYR A 621 -12.13 -2.88 -16.35
C TYR A 621 -10.78 -2.21 -16.65
N ASN A 622 -10.62 -1.62 -17.84
CA ASN A 622 -9.35 -0.99 -18.24
C ASN A 622 -8.99 0.22 -17.37
N ASN A 623 -9.97 0.97 -16.87
CA ASN A 623 -9.70 2.08 -15.96
C ASN A 623 -9.22 1.60 -14.57
N VAL A 624 -9.65 0.41 -14.11
CA VAL A 624 -9.08 -0.22 -12.90
C VAL A 624 -7.60 -0.56 -13.09
N LEU A 625 -7.22 -1.09 -14.26
CA LEU A 625 -5.80 -1.38 -14.55
C LEU A 625 -4.96 -0.09 -14.64
N LYS A 626 -5.51 0.97 -15.23
CA LYS A 626 -4.88 2.30 -15.26
C LYS A 626 -4.66 2.88 -13.86
N LEU A 627 -5.59 2.69 -12.92
CA LEU A 627 -5.40 3.10 -11.52
C LEU A 627 -4.18 2.42 -10.87
N PHE A 628 -3.86 1.18 -11.24
CA PHE A 628 -2.71 0.46 -10.69
C PHE A 628 -1.34 0.99 -11.13
N LEU A 629 -1.28 1.91 -12.11
CA LEU A 629 -0.04 2.52 -12.58
C LEU A 629 0.42 3.70 -11.71
N TYR A 630 -0.52 4.40 -11.05
CA TYR A 630 -0.24 5.59 -10.25
C TYR A 630 0.31 5.25 -8.85
N GLY A 631 1.37 4.46 -8.79
CA GLY A 631 2.05 4.07 -7.56
C GLY A 631 1.28 3.06 -6.70
N SER A 632 1.94 2.58 -5.64
CA SER A 632 1.37 1.57 -4.75
C SER A 632 0.25 2.12 -3.86
N ILE A 633 -0.94 1.53 -3.94
CA ILE A 633 -2.14 1.93 -3.18
C ILE A 633 -2.06 1.33 -1.77
N GLU A 634 -1.10 1.80 -0.97
CA GLU A 634 -0.83 1.26 0.38
C GLU A 634 -1.43 2.09 1.52
N THR A 635 -1.33 3.42 1.44
CA THR A 635 -1.70 4.31 2.57
C THR A 635 -3.20 4.35 2.80
N VAL A 636 -3.61 4.50 4.06
CA VAL A 636 -5.02 4.67 4.45
C VAL A 636 -5.66 5.82 3.66
N TYR A 637 -4.98 6.96 3.54
CA TYR A 637 -5.50 8.11 2.79
C TYR A 637 -5.69 7.86 1.29
N TYR A 638 -4.78 7.12 0.62
CA TYR A 638 -4.96 6.82 -0.80
C TYR A 638 -6.12 5.84 -1.01
N LYS A 639 -6.23 4.83 -0.14
CA LYS A 639 -7.36 3.88 -0.14
C LYS A 639 -8.69 4.59 0.11
N GLU A 640 -8.75 5.46 1.12
CA GLU A 640 -9.89 6.31 1.43
C GLU A 640 -10.29 7.21 0.26
N TYR A 641 -9.32 7.86 -0.40
CA TYR A 641 -9.56 8.71 -1.57
C TYR A 641 -10.29 7.94 -2.67
N ILE A 642 -9.80 6.75 -3.05
CA ILE A 642 -10.43 5.92 -4.09
C ILE A 642 -11.85 5.50 -3.67
N ILE A 643 -12.04 5.02 -2.43
CA ILE A 643 -13.35 4.57 -1.93
C ILE A 643 -14.36 5.71 -1.87
N LYS A 644 -13.97 6.88 -1.37
CA LYS A 644 -14.84 8.06 -1.28
C LYS A 644 -15.27 8.53 -2.66
N TYR A 645 -14.35 8.70 -3.61
CA TYR A 645 -14.74 9.14 -4.95
C TYR A 645 -15.51 8.09 -5.74
N PHE A 646 -15.25 6.79 -5.56
CA PHE A 646 -16.13 5.75 -6.08
C PHE A 646 -17.55 5.90 -5.55
N LEU A 647 -17.73 6.00 -4.23
CA LEU A 647 -19.06 6.11 -3.64
C LEU A 647 -19.75 7.45 -3.92
N ILE A 648 -19.01 8.53 -4.20
CA ILE A 648 -19.56 9.80 -4.70
C ILE A 648 -19.99 9.65 -6.17
N PHE A 649 -19.10 9.27 -7.09
CA PHE A 649 -19.46 9.17 -8.53
C PHE A 649 -20.54 8.12 -8.79
N TYR A 650 -20.64 7.09 -7.96
CA TYR A 650 -21.67 6.05 -8.04
C TYR A 650 -22.80 6.23 -7.03
N VAL A 651 -23.04 7.44 -6.51
CA VAL A 651 -24.21 7.72 -5.66
C VAL A 651 -25.52 7.66 -6.45
N ASN A 652 -25.49 8.04 -7.74
CA ASN A 652 -26.64 7.97 -8.64
C ASN A 652 -27.12 6.51 -8.77
N PRO A 653 -28.43 6.23 -8.60
CA PRO A 653 -28.95 4.86 -8.62
C PRO A 653 -28.79 4.15 -9.97
N ILE A 654 -28.69 4.89 -11.08
CA ILE A 654 -28.53 4.34 -12.44
C ILE A 654 -27.09 3.80 -12.67
N LYS A 655 -26.09 4.36 -11.99
CA LYS A 655 -24.69 3.96 -12.16
C LYS A 655 -24.37 2.69 -11.36
N HIS A 656 -23.80 1.69 -12.04
CA HIS A 656 -23.27 0.46 -11.47
C HIS A 656 -21.99 0.05 -12.19
N ASP A 657 -20.98 -0.42 -11.45
CA ASP A 657 -19.70 -0.87 -12.01
C ASP A 657 -19.17 -2.05 -11.19
N THR A 658 -19.22 -3.26 -11.77
CA THR A 658 -18.78 -4.48 -11.09
C THR A 658 -17.26 -4.49 -10.86
N PRO A 659 -16.40 -4.13 -11.84
CA PRO A 659 -14.96 -4.01 -11.60
C PRO A 659 -14.58 -3.05 -10.47
N LEU A 660 -15.06 -1.81 -10.47
CA LEU A 660 -14.74 -0.85 -9.41
C LEU A 660 -15.32 -1.24 -8.05
N ALA A 661 -16.52 -1.83 -8.00
CA ALA A 661 -17.08 -2.36 -6.76
C ALA A 661 -16.22 -3.49 -6.17
N ARG A 662 -15.69 -4.40 -7.00
CA ARG A 662 -14.78 -5.47 -6.54
C ARG A 662 -13.42 -4.93 -6.14
N MET A 663 -12.85 -4.01 -6.91
CA MET A 663 -11.60 -3.31 -6.57
C MET A 663 -11.71 -2.61 -5.22
N THR A 664 -12.77 -1.82 -4.98
CA THR A 664 -12.96 -1.11 -3.70
C THR A 664 -13.30 -2.04 -2.55
N ASN A 665 -14.05 -3.13 -2.79
CA ASN A 665 -14.26 -4.19 -1.79
C ASN A 665 -12.94 -4.84 -1.36
N ASN A 666 -12.03 -5.08 -2.31
CA ASN A 666 -10.70 -5.61 -2.03
C ASN A 666 -9.79 -4.59 -1.31
N ILE A 667 -9.89 -3.30 -1.65
CA ILE A 667 -9.22 -2.22 -0.93
C ILE A 667 -9.69 -2.19 0.53
N ILE A 668 -11.01 -2.17 0.79
CA ILE A 668 -11.59 -2.23 2.15
C ILE A 668 -11.12 -3.48 2.88
N GLY A 669 -11.14 -4.64 2.21
CA GLY A 669 -10.64 -5.91 2.73
C GLY A 669 -9.12 -5.97 2.97
N SER A 670 -8.35 -4.94 2.65
CA SER A 670 -6.89 -4.90 2.85
C SER A 670 -6.44 -4.09 4.08
N ILE A 671 -7.39 -3.63 4.91
CA ILE A 671 -7.18 -2.61 5.94
C ILE A 671 -7.72 -3.11 7.29
N PRO A 672 -7.03 -2.90 8.43
CA PRO A 672 -7.51 -3.34 9.75
C PRO A 672 -8.74 -2.54 10.24
N LEU A 673 -9.93 -2.92 9.79
CA LEU A 673 -11.20 -2.26 10.13
C LEU A 673 -11.65 -2.46 11.60
N CYS A 674 -10.87 -3.18 12.42
CA CYS A 674 -11.06 -3.19 13.87
C CYS A 674 -10.69 -1.84 14.51
N ASP A 675 -9.72 -1.11 13.95
CA ASP A 675 -9.40 0.25 14.38
C ASP A 675 -10.57 1.22 14.09
N LEU A 676 -10.93 2.02 15.09
CA LEU A 676 -12.07 2.95 15.01
C LEU A 676 -11.84 4.04 13.97
N GLN A 677 -10.65 4.65 13.95
CA GLN A 677 -10.39 5.80 13.09
C GLN A 677 -10.33 5.37 11.62
N THR A 678 -9.65 4.26 11.35
CA THR A 678 -9.57 3.62 10.04
C THR A 678 -10.95 3.15 9.56
N ARG A 679 -11.77 2.56 10.43
CA ARG A 679 -13.15 2.17 10.11
C ARG A 679 -14.03 3.38 9.77
N LYS A 680 -13.91 4.50 10.50
CA LYS A 680 -14.56 5.77 10.14
C LYS A 680 -14.15 6.20 8.73
N TYR A 681 -12.85 6.41 8.47
CA TYR A 681 -12.36 6.87 7.16
C TYR A 681 -12.89 6.05 5.98
N MET A 682 -12.91 4.72 6.10
CA MET A 682 -13.37 3.82 5.03
C MET A 682 -14.89 3.77 4.87
N LEU A 683 -15.64 3.71 5.97
CA LEU A 683 -17.06 3.35 5.93
C LEU A 683 -18.02 4.56 6.02
N THR A 684 -17.58 5.74 6.46
CA THR A 684 -18.41 6.96 6.56
C THR A 684 -19.13 7.31 5.24
N SER A 685 -18.59 6.92 4.09
CA SER A 685 -19.21 7.09 2.77
C SER A 685 -20.59 6.41 2.61
N TYR A 686 -20.90 5.42 3.45
CA TYR A 686 -22.24 4.82 3.54
C TYR A 686 -23.34 5.85 3.81
N LEU A 687 -23.02 6.93 4.55
CA LEU A 687 -23.99 7.96 4.93
C LEU A 687 -24.65 8.66 3.73
N PHE A 688 -23.97 8.71 2.59
CA PHE A 688 -24.51 9.28 1.35
C PHE A 688 -24.67 8.24 0.23
N ASN A 689 -24.11 7.04 0.35
CA ASN A 689 -24.30 5.96 -0.63
C ASN A 689 -24.55 4.60 0.05
N HIS A 690 -25.84 4.30 0.30
CA HIS A 690 -26.28 3.05 0.89
C HIS A 690 -25.94 1.80 0.03
N LYS A 691 -25.59 1.95 -1.26
CA LYS A 691 -25.13 0.82 -2.08
C LYS A 691 -23.81 0.20 -1.56
N ALA A 692 -23.09 0.90 -0.67
CA ALA A 692 -21.95 0.34 0.06
C ALA A 692 -22.23 -1.03 0.71
N ILE A 693 -23.42 -1.24 1.30
CA ILE A 693 -23.80 -2.55 1.88
C ILE A 693 -23.82 -3.65 0.81
N ASN A 694 -24.30 -3.33 -0.39
CA ASN A 694 -24.35 -4.27 -1.52
C ASN A 694 -22.97 -4.54 -2.14
N TYR A 695 -22.06 -3.56 -2.10
CA TYR A 695 -20.68 -3.71 -2.59
C TYR A 695 -19.79 -4.46 -1.59
N TYR A 696 -20.01 -4.30 -0.29
CA TYR A 696 -19.09 -4.74 0.78
C TYR A 696 -19.73 -5.78 1.72
N LYS A 697 -20.34 -6.82 1.15
CA LYS A 697 -21.13 -7.87 1.84
C LYS A 697 -20.38 -8.69 2.89
N LYS A 698 -19.06 -8.50 3.03
CA LYS A 698 -18.21 -9.16 4.05
C LYS A 698 -18.13 -8.36 5.36
N ILE A 699 -18.75 -7.18 5.40
CA ILE A 699 -19.03 -6.40 6.61
C ILE A 699 -20.45 -6.75 7.07
N GLU A 700 -20.58 -7.15 8.33
CA GLU A 700 -21.86 -7.49 8.96
C GLU A 700 -22.83 -6.28 8.99
N GLU A 701 -24.12 -6.53 8.79
CA GLU A 701 -25.15 -5.48 8.68
C GLU A 701 -25.16 -4.53 9.91
N SER A 702 -25.02 -5.10 11.11
CA SER A 702 -24.99 -4.39 12.40
C SER A 702 -23.82 -3.41 12.58
N VAL A 703 -22.80 -3.46 11.71
CA VAL A 703 -21.67 -2.50 11.70
C VAL A 703 -22.06 -1.19 11.02
N TRP A 704 -22.98 -1.22 10.05
CA TRP A 704 -23.43 -0.02 9.33
C TRP A 704 -24.36 0.85 10.18
N ASP A 705 -25.05 0.25 11.16
CA ASP A 705 -25.89 0.96 12.13
C ASP A 705 -25.08 1.89 13.06
N ASP A 706 -23.82 1.54 13.34
CA ASP A 706 -22.91 2.33 14.18
C ASP A 706 -22.25 3.51 13.42
N ILE A 707 -22.59 3.72 12.14
CA ILE A 707 -22.04 4.80 11.31
C ILE A 707 -23.00 5.99 11.32
N TYR A 708 -22.60 7.04 12.04
CA TYR A 708 -23.32 8.30 12.19
C TYR A 708 -22.36 9.50 12.11
N ILE A 709 -22.89 10.71 12.15
CA ILE A 709 -22.12 11.96 12.11
C ILE A 709 -22.05 12.45 13.56
N SER A 710 -20.86 12.50 14.18
CA SER A 710 -20.80 12.82 15.61
C SER A 710 -20.94 14.32 15.90
N ASN A 711 -20.43 15.18 15.01
CA ASN A 711 -20.39 16.63 15.16
C ASN A 711 -20.24 17.35 13.80
N SER A 712 -20.11 18.69 13.83
CA SER A 712 -19.90 19.53 12.64
C SER A 712 -18.56 19.28 11.93
N ASP A 713 -17.53 18.79 12.64
CA ASP A 713 -16.20 18.54 12.07
C ASP A 713 -16.19 17.24 11.25
N ASP A 714 -16.87 16.20 11.73
CA ASP A 714 -17.19 14.98 10.95
C ASP A 714 -17.99 15.37 9.68
N PHE A 715 -19.00 16.24 9.81
CA PHE A 715 -19.79 16.70 8.66
C PHE A 715 -18.95 17.51 7.66
N SER A 716 -18.11 18.42 8.14
CA SER A 716 -17.16 19.18 7.33
C SER A 716 -16.19 18.26 6.58
N SER A 717 -15.70 17.22 7.25
CA SER A 717 -14.81 16.19 6.67
C SER A 717 -15.49 15.35 5.59
N ILE A 718 -16.80 15.13 5.69
CA ILE A 718 -17.61 14.50 4.62
C ILE A 718 -17.78 15.45 3.44
N MET A 719 -18.09 16.73 3.70
CA MET A 719 -18.30 17.76 2.67
C MET A 719 -17.02 18.18 1.95
N PHE A 720 -15.84 18.00 2.54
CA PHE A 720 -14.55 18.36 1.94
C PHE A 720 -14.31 17.71 0.57
N TYR A 721 -14.55 16.41 0.45
CA TYR A 721 -14.31 15.63 -0.78
C TYR A 721 -15.14 16.12 -1.98
N PRO A 722 -16.47 16.27 -1.88
CA PRO A 722 -17.25 16.75 -3.00
C PRO A 722 -16.96 18.22 -3.36
N ASN A 723 -16.56 19.04 -2.39
CA ASN A 723 -16.16 20.43 -2.66
C ASN A 723 -14.85 20.51 -3.44
N LEU A 724 -13.84 19.70 -3.08
CA LEU A 724 -12.49 19.74 -3.67
C LEU A 724 -12.49 19.48 -5.18
N PHE A 725 -13.39 18.62 -5.68
CA PHE A 725 -13.51 18.27 -7.10
C PHE A 725 -14.94 18.43 -7.64
N ILE A 726 -15.65 19.43 -7.16
CA ILE A 726 -17.05 19.74 -7.51
C ILE A 726 -17.31 19.83 -9.03
N VAL A 727 -16.32 20.32 -9.79
CA VAL A 727 -16.30 20.44 -11.26
C VAL A 727 -16.40 19.09 -11.98
N ARG A 728 -15.92 18.02 -11.34
CA ARG A 728 -15.90 16.64 -11.87
C ARG A 728 -17.17 15.89 -11.47
N ILE A 729 -17.60 16.06 -10.22
CA ILE A 729 -18.77 15.38 -9.63
C ILE A 729 -20.07 15.85 -10.30
N ARG A 730 -20.19 17.15 -10.59
CA ARG A 730 -21.34 17.72 -11.32
C ARG A 730 -22.65 17.22 -10.73
N ASP A 731 -23.53 16.64 -11.54
CA ASP A 731 -24.90 16.27 -11.16
C ASP A 731 -24.97 15.16 -10.09
N ASP A 732 -23.90 14.40 -9.85
CA ASP A 732 -23.84 13.44 -8.75
C ASP A 732 -23.86 14.14 -7.36
N PHE A 733 -23.46 15.42 -7.29
CA PHE A 733 -23.53 16.23 -6.06
C PHE A 733 -24.97 16.37 -5.55
N LEU A 734 -25.94 16.47 -6.45
CA LEU A 734 -27.37 16.57 -6.10
C LEU A 734 -27.81 15.33 -5.30
N TYR A 735 -27.50 14.15 -5.82
CA TYR A 735 -27.84 12.86 -5.18
C TYR A 735 -27.07 12.66 -3.87
N PHE A 736 -25.79 13.03 -3.83
CA PHE A 736 -24.98 13.05 -2.61
C PHE A 736 -25.63 13.88 -1.51
N MET A 737 -26.03 15.12 -1.82
CA MET A 737 -26.67 16.02 -0.85
C MET A 737 -28.01 15.47 -0.33
N ILE A 738 -28.85 14.95 -1.24
CA ILE A 738 -30.16 14.38 -0.87
C ILE A 738 -29.98 13.20 0.08
N ASN A 739 -29.08 12.25 -0.25
CA ASN A 739 -28.86 11.07 0.58
C ASN A 739 -28.25 11.41 1.94
N LEU A 740 -27.24 12.30 1.96
CA LEU A 740 -26.60 12.74 3.20
C LEU A 740 -27.60 13.41 4.14
N MET A 741 -28.49 14.26 3.61
CA MET A 741 -29.49 15.00 4.40
C MET A 741 -30.60 14.09 4.91
N ASN A 742 -31.02 13.07 4.13
CA ASN A 742 -31.92 12.02 4.61
C ASN A 742 -31.31 11.17 5.74
N LYS A 743 -30.00 10.87 5.68
CA LYS A 743 -29.31 10.12 6.74
C LYS A 743 -29.00 10.98 7.97
N LEU A 744 -28.85 12.30 7.80
CA LEU A 744 -28.66 13.24 8.90
C LEU A 744 -29.98 13.53 9.64
N SER A 745 -31.11 13.66 8.95
CA SER A 745 -32.37 14.07 9.58
C SER A 745 -32.92 13.09 10.62
N ILE A 746 -32.54 11.80 10.52
CA ILE A 746 -32.87 10.77 11.51
C ILE A 746 -31.97 10.78 12.76
N GLN A 747 -30.98 11.68 12.85
CA GLN A 747 -30.03 11.75 13.97
C GLN A 747 -30.45 12.84 14.99
N ASN A 748 -30.37 12.51 16.28
CA ASN A 748 -30.80 13.40 17.37
C ASN A 748 -29.99 14.71 17.47
N ASN A 749 -28.72 14.69 17.05
CA ASN A 749 -27.79 15.83 17.02
C ASN A 749 -27.82 16.62 15.68
N SER A 750 -28.76 16.32 14.78
CA SER A 750 -28.83 16.92 13.44
C SER A 750 -28.92 18.45 13.44
N TYR A 751 -29.64 19.05 14.40
CA TYR A 751 -29.67 20.51 14.58
C TYR A 751 -28.29 21.06 14.90
N ASP A 752 -27.60 20.47 15.88
CA ASP A 752 -26.30 20.94 16.35
C ASP A 752 -25.22 20.80 15.27
N ILE A 753 -25.31 19.77 14.42
CA ILE A 753 -24.44 19.63 13.24
C ILE A 753 -24.70 20.74 12.22
N LEU A 754 -25.97 20.98 11.86
CA LEU A 754 -26.32 21.92 10.79
C LEU A 754 -26.14 23.38 11.18
N ILE A 755 -26.44 23.76 12.43
CA ILE A 755 -26.31 25.15 12.89
C ILE A 755 -24.85 25.56 13.10
N ASN A 756 -23.96 24.61 13.41
CA ASN A 756 -22.52 24.86 13.55
C ASN A 756 -21.75 24.70 12.23
N TYR A 757 -22.41 24.41 11.10
CA TYR A 757 -21.77 24.26 9.78
C TYR A 757 -22.10 25.42 8.82
N ASP A 758 -21.32 26.50 8.94
CA ASP A 758 -21.48 27.80 8.25
C ASP A 758 -21.28 27.78 6.71
N SER A 759 -20.92 26.63 6.16
CA SER A 759 -20.46 26.47 4.77
C SER A 759 -21.46 25.70 3.90
N MET A 760 -22.56 25.20 4.48
CA MET A 760 -23.59 24.42 3.78
C MET A 760 -24.07 25.09 2.49
N ILE A 761 -24.55 26.34 2.57
CA ILE A 761 -25.06 27.05 1.39
C ILE A 761 -23.95 27.46 0.45
N LYS A 762 -22.76 27.82 0.95
CA LYS A 762 -21.60 28.15 0.10
C LYS A 762 -21.27 26.96 -0.82
N ASN A 763 -21.32 25.73 -0.30
CA ASN A 763 -21.12 24.51 -1.08
C ASN A 763 -22.21 24.30 -2.14
N VAL A 764 -23.49 24.52 -1.78
CA VAL A 764 -24.61 24.44 -2.74
C VAL A 764 -24.45 25.48 -3.85
N LEU A 765 -24.14 26.73 -3.53
CA LEU A 765 -23.92 27.80 -4.52
C LEU A 765 -22.70 27.53 -5.41
N ASN A 766 -21.61 27.00 -4.85
CA ASN A 766 -20.46 26.54 -5.62
C ASN A 766 -20.86 25.45 -6.63
N TYR A 767 -21.68 24.47 -6.24
CA TYR A 767 -22.22 23.43 -7.15
C TYR A 767 -23.02 24.03 -8.31
N LEU A 768 -23.81 25.09 -8.09
CA LEU A 768 -24.60 25.74 -9.14
C LEU A 768 -23.75 26.35 -10.27
N ASN A 769 -22.44 26.53 -10.07
CA ASN A 769 -21.54 27.00 -11.13
C ASN A 769 -21.02 25.87 -12.05
N TYR A 770 -21.24 24.59 -11.68
CA TYR A 770 -20.70 23.42 -12.40
C TYR A 770 -21.74 22.36 -12.77
N THR A 771 -22.96 22.46 -12.24
CA THR A 771 -24.11 21.63 -12.60
C THR A 771 -24.46 21.73 -14.10
N ARG A 772 -24.97 20.64 -14.69
CA ARG A 772 -25.57 20.69 -16.05
C ARG A 772 -27.06 21.04 -15.99
N ASN A 773 -27.69 20.87 -14.83
CA ASN A 773 -29.07 21.24 -14.61
C ASN A 773 -29.22 22.78 -14.56
N PRO A 774 -30.36 23.36 -14.97
CA PRO A 774 -30.60 24.79 -14.80
C PRO A 774 -30.43 25.23 -13.33
N LYS A 775 -29.62 26.26 -13.06
CA LYS A 775 -29.19 26.63 -11.69
C LYS A 775 -30.35 26.76 -10.70
N PHE A 776 -31.43 27.44 -11.08
CA PHE A 776 -32.61 27.61 -10.22
C PHE A 776 -33.30 26.27 -9.93
N THR A 777 -33.48 25.42 -10.94
CA THR A 777 -34.04 24.08 -10.77
C THR A 777 -33.19 23.26 -9.82
N ALA A 778 -31.87 23.21 -10.02
CA ALA A 778 -30.95 22.47 -9.16
C ALA A 778 -30.98 22.95 -7.69
N PHE A 779 -30.98 24.28 -7.47
CA PHE A 779 -31.10 24.87 -6.14
C PHE A 779 -32.43 24.50 -5.47
N TYR A 780 -33.56 24.70 -6.15
CA TYR A 780 -34.87 24.35 -5.60
C TYR A 780 -35.01 22.85 -5.34
N THR A 781 -34.43 21.98 -6.17
CA THR A 781 -34.42 20.54 -5.91
C THR A 781 -33.65 20.20 -4.64
N ILE A 782 -32.45 20.76 -4.43
CA ILE A 782 -31.69 20.57 -3.17
C ILE A 782 -32.50 21.08 -1.98
N MET A 783 -32.98 22.32 -2.03
CA MET A 783 -33.66 22.96 -0.91
C MET A 783 -34.99 22.30 -0.55
N ASN A 784 -35.79 21.89 -1.55
CA ASN A 784 -37.04 21.18 -1.31
C ASN A 784 -36.77 19.78 -0.70
N ASN A 785 -35.76 19.04 -1.18
CA ASN A 785 -35.39 17.76 -0.57
C ASN A 785 -34.94 17.95 0.88
N ILE A 786 -34.09 18.94 1.16
CA ILE A 786 -33.66 19.25 2.54
C ILE A 786 -34.87 19.56 3.44
N LYS A 787 -35.83 20.36 2.94
CA LYS A 787 -37.05 20.68 3.69
C LYS A 787 -37.88 19.44 4.01
N GLU A 788 -38.06 18.54 3.04
CA GLU A 788 -38.77 17.27 3.26
C GLU A 788 -38.00 16.32 4.18
N SER A 789 -36.66 16.24 4.08
CA SER A 789 -35.82 15.45 4.98
C SER A 789 -35.97 15.90 6.44
N LEU A 790 -36.00 17.22 6.68
CA LEU A 790 -36.02 17.83 8.01
C LEU A 790 -37.44 18.15 8.54
N LYS A 791 -38.50 17.67 7.89
CA LYS A 791 -39.89 18.02 8.25
C LYS A 791 -40.32 17.65 9.68
N GLU A 792 -39.68 16.63 10.28
CA GLU A 792 -39.93 16.17 11.66
C GLU A 792 -39.07 16.94 12.69
N MET A 793 -38.17 17.82 12.23
CA MET A 793 -37.39 18.70 13.12
C MET A 793 -38.30 19.78 13.71
N ASP A 794 -38.05 20.15 14.97
CA ASP A 794 -38.71 21.29 15.59
C ASP A 794 -38.63 22.54 14.70
N ILE A 795 -39.77 23.22 14.54
CA ILE A 795 -39.92 24.32 13.60
C ILE A 795 -39.10 25.57 13.99
N THR A 796 -38.79 25.75 15.28
CA THR A 796 -37.87 26.79 15.76
C THR A 796 -36.44 26.49 15.33
N LYS A 797 -35.99 25.25 15.57
CA LYS A 797 -34.68 24.75 15.14
C LYS A 797 -34.51 24.87 13.62
N LEU A 798 -35.51 24.48 12.84
CA LEU A 798 -35.49 24.57 11.39
C LEU A 798 -35.47 26.03 10.89
N THR A 799 -36.25 26.91 11.52
CA THR A 799 -36.26 28.36 11.24
C THR A 799 -34.88 28.99 11.49
N ASN A 800 -34.20 28.58 12.55
CA ASN A 800 -32.85 29.04 12.89
C ASN A 800 -31.79 28.60 11.88
N ILE A 801 -31.85 27.36 11.38
CA ILE A 801 -30.98 26.87 10.29
C ILE A 801 -31.19 27.71 9.02
N TYR A 802 -32.44 27.90 8.60
CA TYR A 802 -32.74 28.70 7.40
C TYR A 802 -32.34 30.17 7.54
N LEU A 803 -32.42 30.74 8.75
CA LEU A 803 -31.95 32.10 9.02
C LEU A 803 -30.42 32.20 8.92
N SER A 804 -29.66 31.25 9.48
CA SER A 804 -28.20 31.19 9.30
C SER A 804 -27.84 31.11 7.82
N TRP A 805 -28.44 30.18 7.10
CA TRP A 805 -28.23 29.97 5.66
C TRP A 805 -28.58 31.19 4.81
N CYS A 806 -29.65 31.91 5.15
CA CYS A 806 -30.02 33.17 4.50
C CYS A 806 -28.96 34.26 4.72
N ILE A 807 -28.35 34.29 5.91
CA ILE A 807 -27.24 35.20 6.25
C ILE A 807 -25.95 34.78 5.53
N ASP A 808 -25.68 33.48 5.43
CA ASP A 808 -24.51 32.95 4.72
C ASP A 808 -24.53 33.35 3.23
N ILE A 809 -25.71 33.40 2.57
CA ILE A 809 -25.83 33.95 1.21
C ILE A 809 -25.38 35.41 1.13
N LEU A 810 -25.66 36.24 2.14
CA LEU A 810 -25.24 37.65 2.13
C LEU A 810 -23.71 37.79 2.02
N THR A 811 -22.95 36.85 2.60
CA THR A 811 -21.47 36.79 2.55
C THR A 811 -20.89 36.29 1.23
N HIS A 812 -21.67 35.58 0.41
CA HIS A 812 -21.20 35.01 -0.86
C HIS A 812 -21.09 36.06 -1.97
N ASP A 813 -20.34 35.78 -3.04
CA ASP A 813 -20.11 36.74 -4.13
C ASP A 813 -21.41 37.25 -4.76
N ASN A 814 -21.40 38.52 -5.17
CA ASN A 814 -22.61 39.23 -5.62
C ASN A 814 -22.95 38.92 -7.09
N THR A 815 -23.52 37.75 -7.34
CA THR A 815 -24.02 37.33 -8.66
C THR A 815 -25.47 37.80 -8.91
N PRO A 816 -25.92 38.00 -10.17
CA PRO A 816 -27.32 38.34 -10.48
C PRO A 816 -28.33 37.30 -9.97
N GLU A 817 -27.95 36.03 -9.89
CA GLU A 817 -28.80 34.95 -9.41
C GLU A 817 -28.93 34.93 -7.87
N LYS A 818 -27.97 35.53 -7.14
CA LYS A 818 -27.95 35.59 -5.65
C LYS A 818 -29.27 36.09 -5.06
N ASP A 819 -29.85 37.14 -5.64
CA ASP A 819 -31.10 37.73 -5.15
C ASP A 819 -32.27 36.73 -5.18
N HIS A 820 -32.29 35.79 -6.15
CA HIS A 820 -33.33 34.75 -6.23
C HIS A 820 -33.17 33.69 -5.14
N TYR A 821 -31.94 33.21 -4.90
CA TYR A 821 -31.66 32.23 -3.86
C TYR A 821 -31.90 32.81 -2.46
N LEU A 822 -31.46 34.06 -2.24
CA LEU A 822 -31.70 34.82 -1.02
C LEU A 822 -33.19 34.99 -0.76
N LEU A 823 -33.96 35.39 -1.78
CA LEU A 823 -35.40 35.60 -1.64
C LEU A 823 -36.16 34.30 -1.37
N TYR A 824 -35.75 33.18 -1.95
CA TYR A 824 -36.30 31.86 -1.64
C TYR A 824 -36.08 31.50 -0.16
N LEU A 825 -34.84 31.59 0.35
CA LEU A 825 -34.55 31.32 1.77
C LEU A 825 -35.32 32.27 2.70
N PHE A 826 -35.36 33.57 2.38
CA PHE A 826 -36.09 34.56 3.17
C PHE A 826 -37.61 34.29 3.21
N ASN A 827 -38.18 33.71 2.15
CA ASN A 827 -39.59 33.34 2.14
C ASN A 827 -39.90 32.13 3.04
N ILE A 828 -39.05 31.09 3.09
CA ILE A 828 -39.32 29.85 3.84
C ILE A 828 -39.12 29.96 5.37
N ILE A 829 -38.39 30.97 5.86
CA ILE A 829 -38.24 31.27 7.29
C ILE A 829 -39.62 31.61 7.91
N ASP A 830 -40.09 30.89 8.93
CA ASP A 830 -41.34 31.25 9.62
C ASP A 830 -41.11 32.38 10.64
N ASN A 831 -41.81 33.49 10.44
CA ASN A 831 -41.72 34.68 11.30
C ASN A 831 -42.21 34.42 12.75
N LYS A 832 -43.02 33.39 12.98
CA LYS A 832 -43.57 33.05 14.29
C LYS A 832 -42.57 32.37 15.22
N TYR A 833 -41.55 31.69 14.67
CA TYR A 833 -40.61 30.84 15.41
C TYR A 833 -39.17 31.37 15.37
N LEU A 834 -39.00 32.68 15.16
CA LEU A 834 -37.70 33.35 15.25
C LEU A 834 -37.26 33.50 16.71
N ILE A 835 -36.40 32.61 17.21
CA ILE A 835 -35.88 32.61 18.58
C ILE A 835 -34.35 32.50 18.57
N LEU A 836 -33.65 33.37 19.31
CA LEU A 836 -32.18 33.53 19.27
C LEU A 836 -31.45 32.67 20.33
N GLU A 837 -31.82 31.40 20.46
CA GLU A 837 -31.09 30.43 21.28
C GLU A 837 -30.10 29.63 20.43
N ASN A 838 -28.82 29.70 20.80
CA ASN A 838 -27.70 28.92 20.23
C ASN A 838 -27.47 29.04 18.70
N THR A 839 -27.95 30.10 18.03
CA THR A 839 -27.58 30.34 16.63
C THR A 839 -26.16 30.88 16.50
N GLN A 840 -25.32 30.15 15.76
CA GLN A 840 -24.04 30.66 15.26
C GLN A 840 -24.23 31.34 13.90
N TRP A 841 -23.34 32.27 13.56
CA TRP A 841 -23.37 33.03 12.30
C TRP A 841 -21.98 32.99 11.66
N SER A 842 -21.90 32.86 10.33
CA SER A 842 -20.65 33.01 9.59
C SER A 842 -20.01 34.40 9.77
N ILE A 843 -20.83 35.45 9.89
CA ILE A 843 -20.37 36.79 10.25
C ILE A 843 -20.32 36.92 11.77
N LYS A 844 -19.11 36.81 12.35
CA LYS A 844 -18.88 36.99 13.79
C LYS A 844 -19.11 38.44 14.26
N ASP A 845 -18.90 39.42 13.39
CA ASP A 845 -19.19 40.84 13.68
C ASP A 845 -20.66 41.18 13.35
N LYS A 846 -21.47 41.32 14.39
CA LYS A 846 -22.89 41.66 14.28
C LYS A 846 -23.14 43.04 13.64
N SER A 847 -22.20 43.98 13.71
CA SER A 847 -22.34 45.29 13.08
C SER A 847 -22.23 45.20 11.55
N ILE A 848 -21.31 44.36 11.05
CA ILE A 848 -21.18 44.04 9.62
C ILE A 848 -22.44 43.34 9.12
N LEU A 849 -22.95 42.36 9.87
CA LEU A 849 -24.21 41.68 9.56
C LEU A 849 -25.40 42.64 9.47
N LEU A 850 -25.54 43.56 10.43
CA LEU A 850 -26.61 44.56 10.43
C LEU A 850 -26.51 45.47 9.18
N ASN A 851 -25.30 45.88 8.83
CA ASN A 851 -25.04 46.66 7.62
C ASN A 851 -25.46 45.91 6.35
N TYR A 852 -25.13 44.62 6.20
CA TYR A 852 -25.57 43.81 5.06
C TYR A 852 -27.10 43.72 4.96
N LEU A 853 -27.80 43.53 6.09
CA LEU A 853 -29.27 43.46 6.11
C LEU A 853 -29.90 44.81 5.74
N VAL A 854 -29.36 45.93 6.25
CA VAL A 854 -29.82 47.28 5.89
C VAL A 854 -29.65 47.57 4.40
N HIS A 855 -28.49 47.27 3.82
CA HIS A 855 -28.23 47.46 2.38
C HIS A 855 -29.14 46.59 1.49
N ASN A 856 -29.60 45.44 1.97
CA ASN A 856 -30.47 44.52 1.23
C ASN A 856 -31.97 44.65 1.57
N LYS A 857 -32.37 45.61 2.43
CA LYS A 857 -33.76 45.77 2.89
C LYS A 857 -34.77 45.88 1.75
N SER A 858 -34.49 46.69 0.73
CA SER A 858 -35.38 46.88 -0.43
C SER A 858 -35.59 45.59 -1.22
N ARG A 859 -34.51 44.80 -1.42
CA ARG A 859 -34.54 43.50 -2.10
C ARG A 859 -35.36 42.48 -1.31
N LEU A 860 -35.05 42.31 -0.03
CA LEU A 860 -35.71 41.35 0.87
C LEU A 860 -37.19 41.67 1.09
N CYS A 861 -37.54 42.95 1.25
CA CYS A 861 -38.92 43.34 1.58
C CYS A 861 -39.82 43.47 0.35
N SER A 862 -39.30 44.03 -0.76
CA SER A 862 -40.07 44.31 -1.99
C SER A 862 -41.39 45.08 -1.76
N ASN A 863 -41.46 45.89 -0.68
CA ASN A 863 -42.67 46.56 -0.18
C ASN A 863 -43.85 45.64 0.24
N ILE A 864 -43.63 44.34 0.42
CA ILE A 864 -44.65 43.38 0.88
C ILE A 864 -44.75 43.43 2.41
N PRO A 865 -45.94 43.71 3.00
CA PRO A 865 -46.08 43.92 4.46
C PRO A 865 -45.55 42.79 5.33
N GLU A 866 -45.84 41.53 4.98
CA GLU A 866 -45.38 40.35 5.72
C GLU A 866 -43.85 40.21 5.73
N ARG A 867 -43.21 40.53 4.60
CA ARG A 867 -41.74 40.53 4.47
C ARG A 867 -41.10 41.65 5.27
N ILE A 868 -41.72 42.84 5.29
CA ILE A 868 -41.29 43.97 6.14
C ILE A 868 -41.38 43.58 7.62
N GLN A 869 -42.47 42.93 8.04
CA GLN A 869 -42.64 42.47 9.42
C GLN A 869 -41.56 41.43 9.80
N LYS A 870 -41.30 40.44 8.93
CA LYS A 870 -40.24 39.43 9.13
C LYS A 870 -38.86 40.09 9.22
N TYR A 871 -38.55 41.01 8.31
CA TYR A 871 -37.30 41.77 8.31
C TYR A 871 -37.11 42.57 9.61
N ASN A 872 -38.14 43.32 10.04
CA ASN A 872 -38.07 44.11 11.27
C ASN A 872 -37.89 43.21 12.52
N ASN A 873 -38.53 42.03 12.54
CA ASN A 873 -38.33 41.05 13.60
C ASN A 873 -36.88 40.54 13.64
N ILE A 874 -36.29 40.16 12.50
CA ILE A 874 -34.89 39.73 12.40
C ILE A 874 -33.92 40.83 12.87
N ILE A 875 -34.14 42.08 12.42
CA ILE A 875 -33.32 43.23 12.88
C ILE A 875 -33.44 43.42 14.39
N ARG A 876 -34.65 43.43 14.95
CA ARG A 876 -34.87 43.56 16.41
C ARG A 876 -34.16 42.46 17.19
N ILE A 877 -34.24 41.22 16.70
CA ILE A 877 -33.61 40.03 17.28
C ILE A 877 -32.09 40.17 17.30
N LEU A 878 -31.48 40.60 16.18
CA LEU A 878 -30.03 40.84 16.12
C LEU A 878 -29.59 41.99 17.03
N SER A 879 -30.30 43.13 17.03
CA SER A 879 -29.98 44.29 17.86
C SER A 879 -30.03 43.99 19.37
N ILE A 880 -30.94 43.14 19.83
CA ILE A 880 -31.07 42.76 21.25
C ILE A 880 -29.83 42.02 21.78
N THR A 881 -29.09 41.31 20.91
CA THR A 881 -27.89 40.56 21.30
C THR A 881 -26.57 41.29 21.00
N MET A 882 -26.63 42.60 20.77
CA MET A 882 -25.47 43.49 20.66
C MET A 882 -25.23 44.32 21.94
N GLY A 883 -26.15 44.27 22.91
CA GLY A 883 -25.96 44.72 24.28
C GLY A 883 -25.73 43.52 25.21
#